data_AF-A0AAJ5C6R6-F1
#
_entry.id   AF-A0AAJ5C6R6-F1
#
_cell.length_a   1.000
_cell.length_b   1.000
_cell.length_c   1.000
_cell.angle_alpha   90.00
_cell.angle_beta   90.00
_cell.angle_gamma   90.00
#
_symmetry.space_group_name_H-M   'P 1'
#
loop_
_entity.id
_entity.type
_entity.pdbx_description
1 polymer ?
#
loop_
_entity_poly.entity_id
_entity_poly.type
_entity_poly.pdbx_seq_one_letter_code
_entity_poly.pdbx_strand_id
1 'polypeptide(L)'
;MAVQSKLRQDSGWLAHFLSSHRRGKQGIALIALLALFSLRKQLSQYLHKRNIGKLARARSGSVDFDTADALKQVYLPKSDGSRDLLVPNRGHVSRVTIKPTKSHTFDADYAVFRKLPPTSDVGAVNARKNHLSDEDTKRSQIEDAKAMRSEGGAAAATAKKVGVNKEFFRQLKAIFRILIPHRNSKEVFVFILHTSFLVLRTYLSTLVARLDGMIVRDLVSANGRGFLRGLGLWFLLGIPSTYTNSMIRYLQSKLAIGFRSRLTRYVHDLYLNDKSNFYRIINLDGRLDAADQYITTDIARFCETLAALYSNVSKPVLDLIIFNYALSRSLGPMGILGLTCNYLLTGWILRQVTPAFGKLAAIEAKLEGDFRAAHSRLITNAEEIAFYNGASIEAGILNRAYIRLVRHINSIFKIRVAFNMTEDFVLKYAWSAAGYVIIAAPFLFGTKKPQVESTDAAAASLSAPEKETDITVASKTESYISNRRLLLSLADAGSRLMYSYKELAELAGYTSRVYTLISTLHLLNKGQYQSMPRPIDLPAEQPFYDLGYIEGQVVPGSDSVAFDKVPIVAPAPGLERGGEELVKNLTLRVKPGEHILITGPNGVGKTAIARVIAGLWPVFQGRLERPSINDIMFLPQRPYLSVGSLREQVIYPFTYPEHVASGKTDEDLLEILKDVHLAYLPTREGGWETRKEWKDVLSGGEKQRMGMARLLYHRPQFGILDECTSAVSTDVEGLMYAKAKELGITLITISHRPSLFKYHEVLLRLTGENGAWETDFIGAETEQLSMEHEIEDLEKKMAEVEGWKNRIGEIQKELSFSKK
;
A
#
# COMPACT_ATOMS: atom_id res chain seq x y z
N MET A 1 -53.36 -29.53 6.56
CA MET A 1 -54.38 -29.40 7.63
C MET A 1 -53.92 -29.90 9.01
N ALA A 2 -52.98 -30.85 9.14
CA ALA A 2 -52.44 -31.29 10.45
C ALA A 2 -51.48 -30.31 11.17
N VAL A 3 -51.12 -29.18 10.53
CA VAL A 3 -50.27 -28.13 11.12
C VAL A 3 -51.11 -27.02 11.78
N GLN A 4 -52.36 -26.83 11.35
CA GLN A 4 -53.25 -25.81 11.92
C GLN A 4 -53.88 -26.22 13.25
N SER A 5 -54.07 -27.52 13.51
CA SER A 5 -54.62 -27.99 14.79
C SER A 5 -53.62 -27.91 15.94
N LYS A 6 -52.31 -28.05 15.65
CA LYS A 6 -51.24 -27.97 16.66
C LYS A 6 -50.88 -26.53 17.06
N LEU A 7 -51.19 -25.54 16.23
CA LEU A 7 -51.01 -24.10 16.52
C LEU A 7 -52.13 -23.49 17.38
N ARG A 8 -53.30 -24.14 17.46
CA ARG A 8 -54.42 -23.67 18.32
C ARG A 8 -54.33 -24.17 19.77
N GLN A 9 -53.57 -25.24 20.04
CA GLN A 9 -53.40 -25.77 21.39
C GLN A 9 -52.26 -25.08 22.16
N ASP A 10 -51.22 -24.59 21.46
CA ASP A 10 -50.08 -23.87 22.06
C ASP A 10 -50.31 -22.34 22.24
N SER A 11 -51.44 -21.80 21.79
CA SER A 11 -51.76 -20.36 21.90
C SER A 11 -52.53 -19.98 23.17
N GLY A 12 -53.01 -20.96 23.96
CA GLY A 12 -53.74 -20.70 25.21
C GLY A 12 -52.87 -20.12 26.33
N TRP A 13 -51.60 -20.53 26.42
CA TRP A 13 -50.68 -20.05 27.46
C TRP A 13 -50.14 -18.64 27.15
N LEU A 14 -49.96 -18.32 25.86
CA LEU A 14 -49.52 -17.00 25.39
C LEU A 14 -50.63 -15.93 25.54
N ALA A 15 -51.90 -16.27 25.30
CA ALA A 15 -53.02 -15.35 25.51
C ALA A 15 -53.22 -15.03 27.01
N HIS A 16 -52.98 -16.00 27.90
CA HIS A 16 -53.07 -15.81 29.35
C HIS A 16 -51.86 -15.05 29.94
N PHE A 17 -50.71 -15.09 29.27
CA PHE A 17 -49.53 -14.27 29.61
C PHE A 17 -49.66 -12.83 29.10
N LEU A 18 -50.39 -12.62 28.01
CA LEU A 18 -50.64 -11.29 27.41
C LEU A 18 -51.70 -10.47 28.15
N SER A 19 -52.56 -11.08 28.98
CA SER A 19 -53.59 -10.34 29.74
C SER A 19 -53.10 -9.76 31.08
N SER A 20 -51.93 -10.17 31.59
CA SER A 20 -51.53 -9.83 32.97
C SER A 20 -50.47 -8.73 33.14
N HIS A 21 -49.94 -8.12 32.06
CA HIS A 21 -48.95 -7.03 32.19
C HIS A 21 -49.24 -5.83 31.27
N ARG A 22 -50.08 -4.92 31.77
CA ARG A 22 -50.08 -3.51 31.34
C ARG A 22 -48.75 -2.87 31.75
N ARG A 23 -47.79 -2.79 30.83
CA ARG A 23 -46.86 -1.64 30.63
C ARG A 23 -46.02 -1.85 29.37
N GLY A 24 -46.35 -1.09 28.34
CA GLY A 24 -45.65 -1.05 27.06
C GLY A 24 -44.19 -0.56 27.17
N LYS A 25 -43.45 -0.76 26.06
CA LYS A 25 -42.01 -0.49 25.82
C LYS A 25 -41.04 -1.64 26.05
N GLN A 26 -41.22 -2.52 27.05
CA GLN A 26 -40.29 -3.65 27.27
C GLN A 26 -40.55 -4.85 26.32
N GLY A 27 -41.82 -5.14 26.01
CA GLY A 27 -42.18 -6.18 25.04
C GLY A 27 -41.69 -5.87 23.62
N ILE A 28 -41.63 -4.59 23.23
CA ILE A 28 -41.17 -4.16 21.90
C ILE A 28 -39.67 -4.41 21.73
N ALA A 29 -38.87 -4.27 22.79
CA ALA A 29 -37.43 -4.56 22.75
C ALA A 29 -37.16 -6.07 22.69
N LEU A 30 -37.95 -6.88 23.38
CA LEU A 30 -37.88 -8.35 23.28
C LEU A 30 -38.33 -8.84 21.90
N ILE A 31 -39.38 -8.22 21.33
CA ILE A 31 -39.84 -8.46 19.96
C ILE A 31 -38.79 -7.99 18.95
N ALA A 32 -38.08 -6.87 19.18
CA ALA A 32 -36.97 -6.41 18.33
C ALA A 32 -35.74 -7.32 18.43
N LEU A 33 -35.42 -7.84 19.62
CA LEU A 33 -34.35 -8.83 19.83
C LEU A 33 -34.69 -10.16 19.16
N LEU A 34 -35.93 -10.64 19.30
CA LEU A 34 -36.44 -11.84 18.62
C LEU A 34 -36.58 -11.63 17.12
N ALA A 35 -36.93 -10.42 16.67
CA ALA A 35 -36.96 -10.03 15.27
C ALA A 35 -35.55 -9.92 14.69
N LEU A 36 -34.54 -9.47 15.45
CA LEU A 36 -33.12 -9.47 15.07
C LEU A 36 -32.51 -10.87 15.11
N PHE A 37 -32.96 -11.75 16.01
CA PHE A 37 -32.56 -13.17 16.03
C PHE A 37 -33.23 -13.95 14.89
N SER A 38 -34.48 -13.62 14.57
CA SER A 38 -35.21 -14.06 13.39
C SER A 38 -34.57 -13.51 12.12
N LEU A 39 -34.16 -12.24 12.10
CA LEU A 39 -33.38 -11.64 11.01
C LEU A 39 -32.01 -12.29 10.92
N ARG A 40 -31.38 -12.72 12.02
CA ARG A 40 -30.14 -13.51 12.00
C ARG A 40 -30.41 -14.90 11.45
N LYS A 41 -31.52 -15.55 11.78
CA LYS A 41 -31.87 -16.89 11.28
C LYS A 41 -32.28 -16.81 9.81
N GLN A 42 -32.96 -15.75 9.38
CA GLN A 42 -33.32 -15.45 8.00
C GLN A 42 -32.14 -14.91 7.21
N LEU A 43 -31.26 -14.04 7.73
CA LEU A 43 -30.02 -13.63 7.08
C LEU A 43 -29.01 -14.76 7.10
N SER A 44 -28.93 -15.58 8.14
CA SER A 44 -28.14 -16.80 8.12
C SER A 44 -28.73 -17.72 7.09
N GLN A 45 -30.04 -18.00 7.05
CA GLN A 45 -30.65 -18.82 6.00
C GLN A 45 -30.65 -18.19 4.62
N TYR A 46 -30.59 -16.86 4.47
CA TYR A 46 -30.59 -16.15 3.19
C TYR A 46 -29.16 -15.93 2.70
N LEU A 47 -28.21 -15.59 3.56
CA LEU A 47 -26.77 -15.66 3.27
C LEU A 47 -26.32 -17.10 3.13
N HIS A 48 -26.92 -18.08 3.82
CA HIS A 48 -26.61 -19.50 3.67
C HIS A 48 -27.40 -20.10 2.50
N LYS A 49 -28.61 -19.66 2.10
CA LYS A 49 -29.26 -20.06 0.83
C LYS A 49 -28.73 -19.31 -0.38
N ARG A 50 -28.17 -18.11 -0.22
CA ARG A 50 -27.52 -17.33 -1.29
C ARG A 50 -26.04 -17.63 -1.36
N ASN A 51 -25.39 -17.99 -0.25
CA ASN A 51 -24.09 -18.66 -0.27
C ASN A 51 -24.25 -20.13 -0.62
N ILE A 52 -25.31 -20.87 -0.31
CA ILE A 52 -25.56 -22.21 -0.89
C ILE A 52 -26.07 -22.03 -2.31
N GLY A 53 -26.73 -20.95 -2.71
CA GLY A 53 -27.10 -20.69 -4.11
C GLY A 53 -25.91 -20.23 -4.94
N LYS A 54 -24.94 -19.51 -4.34
CA LYS A 54 -23.65 -19.14 -4.94
C LYS A 54 -22.58 -20.19 -4.73
N LEU A 55 -22.62 -21.02 -3.69
CA LEU A 55 -21.81 -22.23 -3.47
C LEU A 55 -22.44 -23.39 -4.23
N ALA A 56 -23.72 -23.40 -4.60
CA ALA A 56 -24.33 -24.41 -5.48
C ALA A 56 -24.20 -23.98 -6.93
N ARG A 57 -24.20 -22.68 -7.25
CA ARG A 57 -23.75 -22.19 -8.57
C ARG A 57 -22.22 -22.15 -8.71
N ALA A 58 -21.47 -22.04 -7.61
CA ALA A 58 -20.02 -22.25 -7.60
C ALA A 58 -19.63 -23.72 -7.35
N ARG A 59 -20.54 -24.59 -6.86
CA ARG A 59 -20.39 -26.07 -6.85
C ARG A 59 -20.88 -26.69 -8.16
N SER A 60 -21.86 -26.10 -8.85
CA SER A 60 -22.23 -26.51 -10.22
C SER A 60 -21.33 -25.89 -11.28
N GLY A 61 -20.38 -25.04 -10.87
CA GLY A 61 -19.30 -24.50 -11.69
C GLY A 61 -17.90 -24.78 -11.11
N SER A 62 -17.81 -25.54 -10.02
CA SER A 62 -16.54 -26.12 -9.58
C SER A 62 -16.33 -27.36 -10.43
N VAL A 63 -15.67 -27.16 -11.56
CA VAL A 63 -14.72 -28.18 -11.98
C VAL A 63 -13.77 -28.31 -10.79
N ASP A 64 -13.67 -29.51 -10.19
CA ASP A 64 -12.63 -29.80 -9.23
C ASP A 64 -11.30 -29.65 -9.99
N PHE A 65 -10.74 -28.45 -9.96
CA PHE A 65 -9.37 -28.24 -10.40
C PHE A 65 -8.51 -28.97 -9.40
N ASP A 66 -7.78 -29.98 -9.87
CA ASP A 66 -6.69 -30.55 -9.11
C ASP A 66 -5.77 -29.40 -8.69
N THR A 67 -5.27 -29.44 -7.46
CA THR A 67 -4.21 -28.54 -6.98
C THR A 67 -3.07 -28.40 -7.97
N ALA A 68 -2.79 -29.46 -8.75
CA ALA A 68 -1.84 -29.43 -9.86
C ALA A 68 -2.24 -28.46 -10.99
N ASP A 69 -3.48 -28.47 -11.47
CA ASP A 69 -3.99 -27.50 -12.44
C ASP A 69 -4.11 -26.08 -11.85
N ALA A 70 -4.38 -26.04 -10.54
CA ALA A 70 -4.19 -24.93 -9.62
C ALA A 70 -2.88 -24.16 -9.80
N LEU A 71 -1.80 -24.94 -9.86
CA LEU A 71 -0.45 -24.43 -9.91
C LEU A 71 -0.05 -24.03 -11.32
N LYS A 72 -0.55 -24.69 -12.36
CA LYS A 72 -0.23 -24.42 -13.77
C LYS A 72 -0.49 -22.98 -14.22
N GLN A 73 -1.37 -22.25 -13.53
CA GLN A 73 -1.76 -20.89 -13.94
C GLN A 73 -2.11 -20.01 -12.76
N VAL A 74 -1.58 -18.79 -12.79
CA VAL A 74 -1.91 -17.74 -11.81
C VAL A 74 -3.36 -17.26 -11.97
N TYR A 75 -3.87 -17.19 -13.21
CA TYR A 75 -5.23 -16.75 -13.50
C TYR A 75 -5.77 -17.29 -14.83
N LEU A 76 -7.10 -17.39 -14.93
CA LEU A 76 -7.82 -17.69 -16.16
C LEU A 76 -8.44 -16.39 -16.73
N PRO A 77 -8.05 -15.95 -17.93
CA PRO A 77 -8.67 -14.79 -18.58
C PRO A 77 -10.10 -15.11 -19.01
N LYS A 78 -11.00 -14.11 -18.94
CA LYS A 78 -12.37 -14.18 -19.48
C LYS A 78 -12.54 -13.18 -20.62
N SER A 79 -13.50 -13.49 -21.50
CA SER A 79 -13.88 -12.64 -22.63
C SER A 79 -14.42 -11.26 -22.23
N ASP A 80 -14.85 -11.07 -20.98
CA ASP A 80 -15.29 -9.78 -20.44
C ASP A 80 -14.13 -8.92 -19.88
N GLY A 81 -12.88 -9.36 -20.04
CA GLY A 81 -11.68 -8.73 -19.49
C GLY A 81 -11.43 -9.01 -18.00
N SER A 82 -12.32 -9.77 -17.33
CA SER A 82 -12.08 -10.21 -15.96
C SER A 82 -11.11 -11.39 -15.89
N ARG A 83 -10.47 -11.57 -14.74
CA ARG A 83 -9.49 -12.63 -14.48
C ARG A 83 -9.96 -13.47 -13.32
N ASP A 84 -10.09 -14.78 -13.51
CA ASP A 84 -10.37 -15.71 -12.42
C ASP A 84 -9.03 -16.15 -11.81
N LEU A 85 -8.68 -15.60 -10.65
CA LEU A 85 -7.53 -16.09 -9.88
C LEU A 85 -7.84 -17.44 -9.26
N LEU A 86 -6.88 -18.35 -9.34
CA LEU A 86 -6.93 -19.64 -8.69
C LEU A 86 -6.08 -19.56 -7.42
N VAL A 87 -6.73 -19.53 -6.26
CA VAL A 87 -6.07 -19.32 -4.96
C VAL A 87 -6.15 -20.62 -4.16
N PRO A 88 -5.02 -21.32 -3.97
CA PRO A 88 -4.98 -22.51 -3.12
C PRO A 88 -5.22 -22.12 -1.65
N ASN A 89 -6.10 -22.87 -0.97
CA ASN A 89 -6.45 -22.65 0.42
C ASN A 89 -6.73 -24.01 1.10
N ARG A 90 -5.82 -24.43 1.98
CA ARG A 90 -5.97 -25.65 2.82
C ARG A 90 -6.36 -26.90 2.01
N GLY A 91 -5.66 -27.18 0.92
CA GLY A 91 -5.88 -28.37 0.08
C GLY A 91 -6.99 -28.26 -0.96
N HIS A 92 -7.67 -27.11 -1.06
CA HIS A 92 -8.64 -26.83 -2.11
C HIS A 92 -8.26 -25.59 -2.91
N VAL A 93 -8.62 -25.54 -4.18
CA VAL A 93 -8.46 -24.35 -5.02
C VAL A 93 -9.74 -23.52 -4.96
N SER A 94 -9.62 -22.26 -4.54
CA SER A 94 -10.72 -21.30 -4.55
C SER A 94 -10.60 -20.34 -5.73
N ARG A 95 -11.66 -20.19 -6.50
CA ARG A 95 -11.72 -19.27 -7.64
C ARG A 95 -12.17 -17.88 -7.19
N VAL A 96 -11.36 -16.87 -7.48
CA VAL A 96 -11.65 -15.46 -7.17
C VAL A 96 -11.65 -14.64 -8.45
N THR A 97 -12.84 -14.27 -8.93
CA THR A 97 -12.99 -13.35 -10.07
C THR A 97 -12.58 -11.94 -9.68
N ILE A 98 -11.52 -11.44 -10.32
CA ILE A 98 -11.08 -10.05 -10.31
C ILE A 98 -11.62 -9.37 -11.56
N LYS A 99 -12.36 -8.28 -11.34
CA LYS A 99 -12.78 -7.38 -12.43
C LYS A 99 -11.85 -6.16 -12.40
N PRO A 100 -11.06 -5.90 -13.45
CA PRO A 100 -10.20 -4.74 -13.49
C PRO A 100 -11.04 -3.47 -13.48
N THR A 101 -10.48 -2.43 -12.88
CA THR A 101 -11.08 -1.09 -12.88
C THR A 101 -11.07 -0.54 -14.30
N LYS A 102 -12.22 -0.05 -14.77
CA LYS A 102 -12.36 0.42 -16.16
C LYS A 102 -11.60 1.75 -16.36
N SER A 103 -11.01 1.95 -17.53
CA SER A 103 -10.22 3.15 -17.86
C SER A 103 -10.97 4.47 -17.60
N HIS A 104 -12.24 4.57 -18.02
CA HIS A 104 -13.06 5.77 -17.78
C HIS A 104 -13.24 6.10 -16.29
N THR A 105 -13.16 5.10 -15.40
CA THR A 105 -13.24 5.32 -13.96
C THR A 105 -11.97 6.04 -13.47
N PHE A 106 -10.81 5.66 -14.00
CA PHE A 106 -9.57 6.38 -13.71
C PHE A 106 -9.61 7.82 -14.22
N ASP A 107 -10.12 8.06 -15.42
CA ASP A 107 -10.27 9.42 -15.95
C ASP A 107 -11.22 10.29 -15.11
N ALA A 108 -12.33 9.72 -14.65
CA ALA A 108 -13.27 10.42 -13.76
C ALA A 108 -12.68 10.71 -12.38
N ASP A 109 -11.82 9.83 -11.87
CA ASP A 109 -11.16 9.99 -10.58
C ASP A 109 -9.94 10.92 -10.66
N TYR A 110 -9.28 11.03 -11.82
CA TYR A 110 -8.15 11.92 -12.06
C TYR A 110 -8.44 13.37 -11.65
N ALA A 111 -9.64 13.89 -11.94
CA ALA A 111 -10.05 15.24 -11.54
C ALA A 111 -9.95 15.49 -10.02
N VAL A 112 -10.12 14.43 -9.22
CA VAL A 112 -10.06 14.46 -7.76
C VAL A 112 -8.61 14.30 -7.26
N PHE A 113 -7.82 13.47 -7.93
CA PHE A 113 -6.45 13.12 -7.54
C PHE A 113 -5.34 13.96 -8.20
N ARG A 114 -5.66 14.89 -9.11
CA ARG A 114 -4.65 15.73 -9.80
C ARG A 114 -3.83 16.65 -8.90
N LYS A 115 -4.35 17.01 -7.71
CA LYS A 115 -3.67 17.93 -6.79
C LYS A 115 -2.86 17.13 -5.77
N LEU A 116 -1.54 17.22 -5.83
CA LEU A 116 -0.65 16.71 -4.78
C LEU A 116 -0.90 17.46 -3.46
N PRO A 117 -0.63 16.84 -2.31
CA PRO A 117 -0.61 17.56 -1.04
C PRO A 117 0.42 18.70 -1.10
N PRO A 118 0.15 19.86 -0.49
CA PRO A 118 1.13 20.95 -0.44
C PRO A 118 2.36 20.47 0.35
N THR A 119 3.48 20.31 -0.34
CA THR A 119 4.81 20.18 0.27
C THR A 119 5.21 21.55 0.84
N SER A 120 5.93 21.58 1.96
CA SER A 120 6.18 22.81 2.72
C SER A 120 6.93 23.92 1.95
N ASP A 121 7.55 23.63 0.82
CA ASP A 121 8.59 24.51 0.30
C ASP A 121 8.19 25.29 -0.97
N VAL A 122 7.23 24.82 -1.78
CA VAL A 122 6.86 25.57 -3.00
C VAL A 122 6.09 26.86 -2.68
N GLY A 123 5.31 26.87 -1.59
CA GLY A 123 4.60 28.06 -1.12
C GLY A 123 5.48 29.05 -0.34
N ALA A 124 6.49 28.55 0.38
CA ALA A 124 7.42 29.39 1.15
C ALA A 124 8.44 30.08 0.25
N VAL A 125 8.90 29.41 -0.81
CA VAL A 125 9.79 29.99 -1.83
C VAL A 125 9.09 31.13 -2.59
N ASN A 126 7.81 30.97 -2.94
CA ASN A 126 7.05 32.02 -3.62
C ASN A 126 6.67 33.20 -2.70
N ALA A 127 6.53 32.99 -1.38
CA ALA A 127 6.28 34.07 -0.43
C ALA A 127 7.55 34.85 -0.03
N ARG A 128 8.72 34.19 -0.02
CA ARG A 128 10.03 34.83 0.26
C ARG A 128 10.58 35.65 -0.92
N LYS A 129 10.14 35.35 -2.15
CA LYS A 129 10.52 36.10 -3.37
C LYS A 129 10.20 37.60 -3.34
N ASN A 130 9.26 38.03 -2.52
CA ASN A 130 8.80 39.42 -2.55
C ASN A 130 9.62 40.38 -1.65
N HIS A 131 10.59 39.89 -0.85
CA HIS A 131 11.25 40.71 0.19
C HIS A 131 12.76 40.50 0.38
N LEU A 132 13.50 39.88 -0.55
CA LEU A 132 14.94 39.64 -0.40
C LEU A 132 15.74 40.16 -1.60
N SER A 133 16.96 40.64 -1.33
CA SER A 133 17.94 41.08 -2.34
C SER A 133 18.51 39.87 -3.13
N ASP A 134 19.03 40.10 -4.33
CA ASP A 134 19.55 39.03 -5.21
C ASP A 134 20.73 38.23 -4.60
N GLU A 135 21.54 38.85 -3.74
CA GLU A 135 22.65 38.15 -3.05
C GLU A 135 22.16 37.31 -1.86
N ASP A 136 21.20 37.80 -1.09
CA ASP A 136 20.60 37.06 0.03
C ASP A 136 19.78 35.86 -0.49
N THR A 137 19.19 36.01 -1.67
CA THR A 137 18.48 34.93 -2.36
C THR A 137 19.45 33.80 -2.76
N LYS A 138 20.65 34.13 -3.24
CA LYS A 138 21.69 33.13 -3.56
C LYS A 138 22.22 32.42 -2.32
N ARG A 139 22.44 33.13 -1.21
CA ARG A 139 22.85 32.51 0.07
C ARG A 139 21.76 31.61 0.66
N SER A 140 20.50 32.06 0.65
CA SER A 140 19.35 31.24 1.05
C SER A 140 19.24 29.99 0.19
N GLN A 141 19.43 30.09 -1.13
CA GLN A 141 19.40 28.93 -2.03
C GLN A 141 20.50 27.91 -1.71
N ILE A 142 21.71 28.37 -1.38
CA ILE A 142 22.82 27.48 -1.01
C ILE A 142 22.57 26.81 0.35
N GLU A 143 22.01 27.52 1.32
CA GLU A 143 21.63 26.95 2.63
C GLU A 143 20.43 26.00 2.53
N ASP A 144 19.41 26.35 1.75
CA ASP A 144 18.23 25.52 1.47
C ASP A 144 18.63 24.27 0.67
N ALA A 145 19.59 24.37 -0.27
CA ALA A 145 20.18 23.22 -0.98
C ALA A 145 21.02 22.32 -0.06
N LYS A 146 21.72 22.91 0.93
CA LYS A 146 22.41 22.14 1.99
C LYS A 146 21.39 21.43 2.91
N ALA A 147 20.26 22.06 3.20
CA ALA A 147 19.17 21.46 3.95
C ALA A 147 18.50 20.31 3.17
N MET A 148 18.26 20.49 1.86
CA MET A 148 17.79 19.44 0.93
C MET A 148 18.75 18.23 0.85
N ARG A 149 20.07 18.45 0.94
CA ARG A 149 21.07 17.37 1.00
C ARG A 149 21.04 16.61 2.33
N SER A 150 20.65 17.24 3.44
CA SER A 150 20.63 16.60 4.77
C SER A 150 19.26 15.99 5.12
N GLU A 151 18.17 16.55 4.58
CA GLU A 151 16.79 16.11 4.77
C GLU A 151 16.26 15.52 3.46
N GLY A 152 16.64 14.27 3.16
CA GLY A 152 16.15 13.58 1.97
C GLY A 152 14.62 13.61 1.84
N GLY A 153 14.17 14.16 0.70
CA GLY A 153 12.91 13.88 0.03
C GLY A 153 11.69 14.70 0.48
N ALA A 154 10.85 15.07 -0.49
CA ALA A 154 9.55 15.75 -0.35
C ALA A 154 8.61 15.13 0.72
N ALA A 155 8.83 13.87 1.10
CA ALA A 155 8.14 13.21 2.22
C ALA A 155 8.34 13.92 3.58
N ALA A 156 9.53 14.48 3.85
CA ALA A 156 9.82 15.25 5.07
C ALA A 156 9.10 16.62 5.06
N ALA A 157 9.07 17.29 3.91
CA ALA A 157 8.35 18.55 3.68
C ALA A 157 6.82 18.39 3.81
N THR A 158 6.28 17.24 3.40
CA THR A 158 4.86 16.92 3.55
C THR A 158 4.47 16.80 5.03
N ALA A 159 5.37 16.32 5.89
CA ALA A 159 5.13 16.09 7.32
C ALA A 159 4.84 17.39 8.12
N LYS A 160 5.27 18.56 7.63
CA LYS A 160 5.21 19.84 8.36
C LYS A 160 3.78 20.40 8.54
N LYS A 161 2.79 19.87 7.81
CA LYS A 161 1.36 20.26 7.90
C LYS A 161 0.37 19.09 8.00
N VAL A 162 0.83 17.86 8.29
CA VAL A 162 -0.09 16.72 8.36
C VAL A 162 -0.84 16.75 9.70
N GLY A 163 -2.10 17.17 9.63
CA GLY A 163 -3.02 17.22 10.75
C GLY A 163 -4.46 17.18 10.25
N VAL A 164 -5.41 17.17 11.18
CA VAL A 164 -6.85 17.14 10.88
C VAL A 164 -7.31 18.51 10.38
N ASN A 165 -7.04 18.78 9.10
CA ASN A 165 -7.30 20.05 8.42
C ASN A 165 -8.32 19.88 7.28
N LYS A 166 -8.78 20.99 6.67
CA LYS A 166 -9.67 20.95 5.49
C LYS A 166 -9.13 20.06 4.36
N GLU A 167 -7.81 20.06 4.20
CA GLU A 167 -7.10 19.25 3.22
C GLU A 167 -7.18 17.74 3.52
N PHE A 168 -7.08 17.34 4.80
CA PHE A 168 -7.30 15.95 5.21
C PHE A 168 -8.70 15.45 4.83
N PHE A 169 -9.75 16.22 5.10
CA PHE A 169 -11.12 15.83 4.73
C PHE A 169 -11.33 15.77 3.21
N ARG A 170 -10.65 16.64 2.44
CA ARG A 170 -10.65 16.58 0.97
C ARG A 170 -10.05 15.27 0.47
N GLN A 171 -8.85 14.92 0.97
CA GLN A 171 -8.14 13.70 0.60
C GLN A 171 -8.92 12.44 1.02
N LEU A 172 -9.44 12.44 2.25
CA LEU A 172 -10.26 11.35 2.77
C LEU A 172 -11.51 11.15 1.92
N LYS A 173 -12.23 12.23 1.55
CA LYS A 173 -13.38 12.16 0.65
C LYS A 173 -13.04 11.59 -0.72
N ALA A 174 -11.86 11.92 -1.26
CA ALA A 174 -11.37 11.36 -2.52
C ALA A 174 -11.17 9.84 -2.42
N ILE A 175 -10.53 9.35 -1.35
CA ILE A 175 -10.32 7.92 -1.12
C ILE A 175 -11.66 7.20 -0.86
N PHE A 176 -12.60 7.83 -0.14
CA PHE A 176 -13.93 7.26 0.11
C PHE A 176 -14.71 6.95 -1.17
N ARG A 177 -14.51 7.73 -2.25
CA ARG A 177 -15.12 7.46 -3.56
C ARG A 177 -14.69 6.10 -4.12
N ILE A 178 -13.46 5.66 -3.83
CA ILE A 178 -12.95 4.34 -4.21
C ILE A 178 -13.46 3.26 -3.25
N LEU A 179 -13.44 3.53 -1.94
CA LEU A 179 -13.86 2.56 -0.91
C LEU A 179 -15.35 2.19 -1.03
N ILE A 180 -16.21 3.19 -1.28
CA ILE A 180 -17.66 3.05 -1.35
C ILE A 180 -18.17 3.71 -2.65
N PRO A 181 -18.09 3.01 -3.80
CA PRO A 181 -18.44 3.57 -5.10
C PRO A 181 -19.96 3.71 -5.30
N HIS A 182 -20.75 2.82 -4.69
CA HIS A 182 -22.22 2.85 -4.79
C HIS A 182 -22.90 2.56 -3.45
N ARG A 183 -24.10 3.14 -3.27
CA ARG A 183 -24.93 2.99 -2.06
C ARG A 183 -25.35 1.55 -1.79
N ASN A 184 -25.41 0.70 -2.82
CA ASN A 184 -25.79 -0.72 -2.69
C ASN A 184 -24.57 -1.68 -2.57
N SER A 185 -23.44 -1.20 -2.08
CA SER A 185 -22.21 -2.01 -1.98
C SER A 185 -22.24 -2.89 -0.72
N LYS A 186 -21.50 -4.02 -0.76
CA LYS A 186 -21.45 -4.97 0.38
C LYS A 186 -20.95 -4.31 1.66
N GLU A 187 -20.11 -3.32 1.52
CA GLU A 187 -19.40 -2.55 2.54
C GLU A 187 -20.37 -1.59 3.20
N VAL A 188 -21.29 -0.98 2.45
CA VAL A 188 -22.41 -0.21 3.01
C VAL A 188 -23.32 -1.10 3.85
N PHE A 189 -23.61 -2.33 3.38
CA PHE A 189 -24.39 -3.27 4.18
C PHE A 189 -23.67 -3.65 5.49
N VAL A 190 -22.37 -3.98 5.44
CA VAL A 190 -21.58 -4.27 6.64
C VAL A 190 -21.54 -3.05 7.57
N PHE A 191 -21.41 -1.84 7.02
CA PHE A 191 -21.41 -0.59 7.77
C PHE A 191 -22.76 -0.32 8.46
N ILE A 192 -23.89 -0.51 7.78
CA ILE A 192 -25.23 -0.38 8.37
C ILE A 192 -25.43 -1.40 9.48
N LEU A 193 -25.03 -2.66 9.24
CA LEU A 193 -25.11 -3.70 10.26
C LEU A 193 -24.25 -3.33 11.48
N HIS A 194 -23.03 -2.87 11.26
CA HIS A 194 -22.12 -2.41 12.31
C HIS A 194 -22.72 -1.26 13.13
N THR A 195 -23.31 -0.27 12.46
CA THR A 195 -24.04 0.84 13.09
C THR A 195 -25.19 0.33 13.97
N SER A 196 -25.96 -0.64 13.49
CA SER A 196 -27.08 -1.22 14.26
C SER A 196 -26.61 -1.92 15.54
N PHE A 197 -25.48 -2.63 15.50
CA PHE A 197 -24.89 -3.26 16.68
C PHE A 197 -24.31 -2.24 17.66
N LEU A 198 -23.77 -1.11 17.19
CA LEU A 198 -23.35 -0.01 18.05
C LEU A 198 -24.53 0.59 18.83
N VAL A 199 -25.65 0.85 18.15
CA VAL A 199 -26.88 1.34 18.81
C VAL A 199 -27.42 0.32 19.81
N LEU A 200 -27.47 -0.96 19.41
CA LEU A 200 -27.88 -2.05 20.30
C LEU A 200 -26.98 -2.14 21.53
N ARG A 201 -25.66 -1.96 21.35
CA ARG A 201 -24.69 -1.98 22.46
C ARG A 201 -24.98 -0.88 23.47
N THR A 202 -25.17 0.35 23.00
CA THR A 202 -25.45 1.47 23.91
C THR A 202 -26.79 1.28 24.61
N TYR A 203 -27.82 0.79 23.91
CA TYR A 203 -29.08 0.44 24.54
C TYR A 203 -28.91 -0.62 25.65
N LEU A 204 -28.22 -1.73 25.38
CA LEU A 204 -27.92 -2.77 26.38
C LEU A 204 -27.14 -2.19 27.57
N SER A 205 -26.20 -1.27 27.33
CA SER A 205 -25.45 -0.60 28.39
C SER A 205 -26.35 0.23 29.31
N THR A 206 -27.34 0.94 28.76
CA THR A 206 -28.31 1.67 29.59
C THR A 206 -29.20 0.73 30.41
N LEU A 207 -29.50 -0.46 29.89
CA LEU A 207 -30.32 -1.46 30.58
C LEU A 207 -29.55 -2.11 31.73
N VAL A 208 -28.27 -2.42 31.53
CA VAL A 208 -27.34 -2.84 32.60
C VAL A 208 -27.27 -1.77 33.70
N ALA A 209 -27.09 -0.50 33.35
CA ALA A 209 -27.00 0.58 34.34
C ALA A 209 -28.27 0.72 35.19
N ARG A 210 -29.46 0.53 34.59
CA ARG A 210 -30.73 0.53 35.32
C ARG A 210 -30.89 -0.68 36.22
N LEU A 211 -30.48 -1.88 35.75
CA LEU A 211 -30.48 -3.09 36.57
C LEU A 211 -29.56 -2.95 37.77
N ASP A 212 -28.36 -2.41 37.59
CA ASP A 212 -27.44 -2.16 38.69
C ASP A 212 -28.05 -1.22 39.74
N GLY A 213 -28.75 -0.15 39.31
CA GLY A 213 -29.46 0.74 40.23
C GLY A 213 -30.55 0.03 41.03
N MET A 214 -31.32 -0.86 40.39
CA MET A 214 -32.33 -1.67 41.06
C MET A 214 -31.74 -2.68 42.03
N ILE A 215 -30.62 -3.32 41.67
CA ILE A 215 -29.89 -4.25 42.55
C ILE A 215 -29.39 -3.53 43.80
N VAL A 216 -28.81 -2.32 43.65
CA VAL A 216 -28.34 -1.52 44.79
C VAL A 216 -29.50 -1.05 45.66
N ARG A 217 -30.61 -0.60 45.06
CA ARG A 217 -31.82 -0.22 45.80
C ARG A 217 -32.35 -1.39 46.62
N ASP A 218 -32.47 -2.57 46.01
CA ASP A 218 -33.00 -3.77 46.67
C ASP A 218 -32.02 -4.28 47.77
N LEU A 219 -30.72 -4.03 47.61
CA LEU A 219 -29.70 -4.28 48.65
C LEU A 219 -29.87 -3.34 49.84
N VAL A 220 -29.99 -2.02 49.61
CA VAL A 220 -30.16 -1.00 50.66
C VAL A 220 -31.50 -1.17 51.39
N SER A 221 -32.54 -1.58 50.67
CA SER A 221 -33.86 -1.86 51.26
C SER A 221 -33.99 -3.25 51.90
N ALA A 222 -32.87 -3.97 52.11
CA ALA A 222 -32.81 -5.32 52.68
C ALA A 222 -33.73 -6.37 51.99
N ASN A 223 -34.02 -6.20 50.70
CA ASN A 223 -34.89 -7.09 49.93
C ASN A 223 -34.08 -8.19 49.22
N GLY A 224 -33.73 -9.25 49.95
CA GLY A 224 -32.90 -10.35 49.43
C GLY A 224 -33.48 -11.08 48.20
N ARG A 225 -34.82 -11.21 48.09
CA ARG A 225 -35.46 -11.83 46.91
C ARG A 225 -35.39 -10.93 45.68
N GLY A 226 -35.57 -9.62 45.84
CA GLY A 226 -35.39 -8.63 44.78
C GLY A 226 -33.95 -8.61 44.27
N PHE A 227 -33.00 -8.61 45.20
CA PHE A 227 -31.57 -8.68 44.92
C PHE A 227 -31.18 -9.92 44.10
N LEU A 228 -31.59 -11.13 44.51
CA LEU A 228 -31.27 -12.36 43.76
C LEU A 228 -31.86 -12.37 42.34
N ARG A 229 -33.10 -11.88 42.18
CA ARG A 229 -33.75 -11.76 40.86
C ARG A 229 -33.04 -10.74 39.97
N GLY A 230 -32.65 -9.59 40.53
CA GLY A 230 -31.88 -8.57 39.84
C GLY A 230 -30.53 -9.11 39.36
N LEU A 231 -29.83 -9.85 40.21
CA LEU A 231 -28.56 -10.49 39.90
C LEU A 231 -28.71 -11.55 38.78
N GLY A 232 -29.75 -12.38 38.83
CA GLY A 232 -30.05 -13.35 37.76
C GLY A 232 -30.33 -12.69 36.41
N LEU A 233 -31.13 -11.62 36.39
CA LEU A 233 -31.39 -10.83 35.17
C LEU A 233 -30.13 -10.14 34.64
N TRP A 234 -29.26 -9.68 35.54
CA TRP A 234 -27.98 -9.06 35.19
C TRP A 234 -27.06 -10.04 34.44
N PHE A 235 -26.90 -11.26 34.96
CA PHE A 235 -26.13 -12.31 34.27
C PHE A 235 -26.74 -12.67 32.91
N LEU A 236 -28.06 -12.81 32.83
CA LEU A 236 -28.76 -13.13 31.58
C LEU A 236 -28.54 -12.03 30.52
N LEU A 237 -28.55 -10.77 30.93
CA LEU A 237 -28.27 -9.63 30.05
C LEU A 237 -26.79 -9.54 29.63
N GLY A 238 -25.89 -10.10 30.44
CA GLY A 238 -24.47 -10.22 30.12
C GLY A 238 -24.20 -10.97 28.80
N ILE A 239 -24.99 -12.01 28.49
CA ILE A 239 -24.82 -12.84 27.28
C ILE A 239 -25.02 -12.04 25.96
N PRO A 240 -26.18 -11.37 25.72
CA PRO A 240 -26.35 -10.57 24.52
C PRO A 240 -25.41 -9.36 24.50
N SER A 241 -25.05 -8.83 25.67
CA SER A 241 -24.07 -7.73 25.82
C SER A 241 -22.69 -8.15 25.29
N THR A 242 -22.15 -9.27 25.74
CA THR A 242 -20.84 -9.79 25.28
C THR A 242 -20.85 -10.18 23.81
N TYR A 243 -21.93 -10.83 23.33
CA TYR A 243 -22.10 -11.14 21.91
C TYR A 243 -22.04 -9.88 21.04
N THR A 244 -22.76 -8.82 21.44
CA THR A 244 -22.80 -7.54 20.72
C THR A 244 -21.39 -6.93 20.61
N ASN A 245 -20.60 -6.96 21.69
CA ASN A 245 -19.22 -6.48 21.68
C ASN A 245 -18.33 -7.27 20.70
N SER A 246 -18.42 -8.60 20.73
CA SER A 246 -17.64 -9.45 19.83
C SER A 246 -18.06 -9.25 18.37
N MET A 247 -19.35 -9.07 18.12
CA MET A 247 -19.88 -8.82 16.78
C MET A 247 -19.42 -7.47 16.22
N ILE A 248 -19.39 -6.41 17.02
CA ILE A 248 -18.82 -5.10 16.63
C ILE A 248 -17.36 -5.28 16.20
N ARG A 249 -16.54 -5.99 16.98
CA ARG A 249 -15.13 -6.26 16.61
C ARG A 249 -15.02 -7.06 15.31
N TYR A 250 -15.83 -8.10 15.13
CA TYR A 250 -15.86 -8.89 13.90
C TYR A 250 -16.24 -8.04 12.67
N LEU A 251 -17.30 -7.23 12.78
CA LEU A 251 -17.78 -6.38 11.70
C LEU A 251 -16.76 -5.28 11.35
N GLN A 252 -16.08 -4.72 12.35
CA GLN A 252 -14.96 -3.79 12.15
C GLN A 252 -13.83 -4.43 11.34
N SER A 253 -13.34 -5.60 11.74
CA SER A 253 -12.29 -6.32 10.98
C SER A 253 -12.77 -6.69 9.58
N LYS A 254 -14.03 -7.09 9.42
CA LYS A 254 -14.61 -7.41 8.11
C LYS A 254 -14.68 -6.19 7.19
N LEU A 255 -15.01 -5.04 7.73
CA LEU A 255 -15.04 -3.76 7.02
C LEU A 255 -13.63 -3.35 6.58
N ALA A 256 -12.64 -3.45 7.48
CA ALA A 256 -11.24 -3.16 7.18
C ALA A 256 -10.71 -4.01 6.01
N ILE A 257 -10.99 -5.32 6.01
CA ILE A 257 -10.62 -6.22 4.91
C ILE A 257 -11.32 -5.83 3.60
N GLY A 258 -12.60 -5.43 3.67
CA GLY A 258 -13.36 -4.97 2.50
C GLY A 258 -12.76 -3.73 1.87
N PHE A 259 -12.42 -2.72 2.69
CA PHE A 259 -11.73 -1.50 2.26
C PHE A 259 -10.36 -1.81 1.67
N ARG A 260 -9.52 -2.59 2.37
CA ARG A 260 -8.19 -2.97 1.90
C ARG A 260 -8.26 -3.69 0.56
N SER A 261 -9.13 -4.69 0.43
CA SER A 261 -9.28 -5.47 -0.81
C SER A 261 -9.64 -4.61 -2.01
N ARG A 262 -10.47 -3.57 -1.83
CA ARG A 262 -10.82 -2.63 -2.89
C ARG A 262 -9.68 -1.69 -3.24
N LEU A 263 -9.10 -1.08 -2.20
CA LEU A 263 -8.08 -0.06 -2.39
C LEU A 263 -6.81 -0.66 -3.01
N THR A 264 -6.38 -1.83 -2.54
CA THR A 264 -5.25 -2.56 -3.12
C THR A 264 -5.51 -2.95 -4.58
N ARG A 265 -6.72 -3.43 -4.92
CA ARG A 265 -7.06 -3.75 -6.32
C ARG A 265 -7.02 -2.53 -7.23
N TYR A 266 -7.62 -1.43 -6.80
CA TYR A 266 -7.60 -0.17 -7.56
C TYR A 266 -6.17 0.32 -7.79
N VAL A 267 -5.33 0.27 -6.75
CA VAL A 267 -3.91 0.66 -6.84
C VAL A 267 -3.13 -0.31 -7.73
N HIS A 268 -3.35 -1.62 -7.62
CA HIS A 268 -2.69 -2.62 -8.48
C HIS A 268 -3.05 -2.42 -9.96
N ASP A 269 -4.31 -2.15 -10.29
CA ASP A 269 -4.76 -1.90 -11.66
C ASP A 269 -4.09 -0.62 -12.24
N LEU A 270 -3.79 0.38 -11.41
CA LEU A 270 -3.13 1.62 -11.83
C LEU A 270 -1.60 1.51 -11.82
N TYR A 271 -1.03 0.67 -10.95
CA TYR A 271 0.40 0.41 -10.79
C TYR A 271 0.93 -0.56 -11.86
N LEU A 272 0.18 -1.64 -12.12
CA LEU A 272 0.47 -2.67 -13.14
C LEU A 272 -0.40 -2.42 -14.38
N ASN A 273 -0.08 -1.36 -15.11
CA ASN A 273 -0.74 -1.01 -16.37
C ASN A 273 0.20 -1.18 -17.57
N ASP A 274 -0.36 -1.11 -18.79
CA ASP A 274 0.39 -1.23 -20.05
C ASP A 274 1.42 -0.09 -20.25
N LYS A 275 1.35 0.99 -19.45
CA LYS A 275 2.30 2.11 -19.46
C LYS A 275 3.49 1.90 -18.52
N SER A 276 3.58 0.74 -17.86
CA SER A 276 4.66 0.39 -16.93
C SER A 276 4.83 1.38 -15.78
N ASN A 277 3.73 1.81 -15.16
CA ASN A 277 3.77 2.73 -14.02
C ASN A 277 4.65 2.24 -12.87
N PHE A 278 4.75 0.92 -12.66
CA PHE A 278 5.66 0.30 -11.70
C PHE A 278 7.14 0.63 -11.95
N TYR A 279 7.56 0.76 -13.21
CA TYR A 279 8.91 1.18 -13.57
C TYR A 279 9.08 2.69 -13.38
N ARG A 280 8.10 3.46 -13.85
CA ARG A 280 8.15 4.94 -13.87
C ARG A 280 8.22 5.52 -12.46
N ILE A 281 7.46 4.98 -11.52
CA ILE A 281 7.43 5.49 -10.13
C ILE A 281 8.74 5.25 -9.38
N ILE A 282 9.52 4.24 -9.76
CA ILE A 282 10.81 3.92 -9.12
C ILE A 282 11.96 4.65 -9.80
N ASN A 283 11.96 4.70 -11.13
CA ASN A 283 13.13 5.16 -11.90
C ASN A 283 12.99 6.56 -12.51
N LEU A 284 11.78 7.10 -12.64
CA LEU A 284 11.52 8.39 -13.31
C LEU A 284 10.81 9.43 -12.43
N ASP A 285 10.31 9.07 -11.25
CA ASP A 285 9.61 10.02 -10.38
C ASP A 285 10.16 9.92 -8.95
N GLY A 286 10.81 11.00 -8.50
CA GLY A 286 11.41 11.09 -7.17
C GLY A 286 10.42 11.49 -6.06
N ARG A 287 9.11 11.56 -6.33
CA ARG A 287 8.11 11.94 -5.31
C ARG A 287 7.90 10.85 -4.25
N LEU A 288 8.24 9.59 -4.54
CA LEU A 288 7.99 8.44 -3.68
C LEU A 288 9.24 7.53 -3.60
N ASP A 289 9.86 7.45 -2.43
CA ASP A 289 11.09 6.66 -2.26
C ASP A 289 10.86 5.13 -2.16
N ALA A 290 9.70 4.68 -1.66
CA ALA A 290 9.44 3.27 -1.32
C ALA A 290 7.99 2.84 -1.65
N ALA A 291 7.64 2.76 -2.93
CA ALA A 291 6.28 2.48 -3.39
C ALA A 291 5.68 1.17 -2.82
N ASP A 292 6.51 0.15 -2.60
CA ASP A 292 6.17 -1.13 -1.99
C ASP A 292 5.62 -0.98 -0.56
N GLN A 293 6.24 -0.12 0.26
CA GLN A 293 5.79 0.17 1.62
C GLN A 293 4.39 0.82 1.61
N TYR A 294 4.16 1.75 0.69
CA TYR A 294 2.85 2.41 0.55
C TYR A 294 1.76 1.40 0.19
N ILE A 295 2.02 0.50 -0.75
CA ILE A 295 1.04 -0.49 -1.24
C ILE A 295 0.75 -1.57 -0.19
N THR A 296 1.79 -2.07 0.49
CA THR A 296 1.67 -3.25 1.38
C THR A 296 1.27 -2.88 2.80
N THR A 297 1.89 -1.85 3.38
CA THR A 297 1.79 -1.50 4.80
C THR A 297 0.87 -0.32 5.01
N ASP A 298 1.05 0.79 4.28
CA ASP A 298 0.29 2.01 4.55
C ASP A 298 -1.19 1.89 4.18
N ILE A 299 -1.51 1.25 3.04
CA ILE A 299 -2.92 0.93 2.68
C ILE A 299 -3.58 0.07 3.75
N ALA A 300 -2.84 -0.91 4.30
CA ALA A 300 -3.36 -1.80 5.34
C ALA A 300 -3.67 -1.03 6.63
N ARG A 301 -2.68 -0.28 7.13
CA ARG A 301 -2.82 0.56 8.33
C ARG A 301 -3.93 1.60 8.16
N PHE A 302 -4.00 2.27 7.01
CA PHE A 302 -5.09 3.20 6.68
C PHE A 302 -6.47 2.54 6.83
N CYS A 303 -6.68 1.37 6.22
CA CYS A 303 -7.98 0.69 6.24
C CYS A 303 -8.36 0.19 7.64
N GLU A 304 -7.39 -0.31 8.41
CA GLU A 304 -7.59 -0.76 9.79
C GLU A 304 -7.92 0.41 10.72
N THR A 305 -7.14 1.49 10.67
CA THR A 305 -7.38 2.70 11.47
C THR A 305 -8.71 3.36 11.09
N LEU A 306 -9.05 3.45 9.80
CA LEU A 306 -10.32 4.02 9.36
C LEU A 306 -11.54 3.23 9.88
N ALA A 307 -11.48 1.90 9.82
CA ALA A 307 -12.55 1.05 10.33
C ALA A 307 -12.66 1.11 11.86
N ALA A 308 -11.51 1.17 12.56
CA ALA A 308 -11.46 1.31 14.01
C ALA A 308 -12.00 2.66 14.49
N LEU A 309 -11.59 3.74 13.85
CA LEU A 309 -11.98 5.10 14.17
C LEU A 309 -13.50 5.27 14.17
N TYR A 310 -14.20 4.65 13.22
CA TYR A 310 -15.67 4.70 13.19
C TYR A 310 -16.28 4.17 14.50
N SER A 311 -15.84 3.01 14.99
CA SER A 311 -16.30 2.46 16.27
C SER A 311 -15.87 3.32 17.46
N ASN A 312 -14.61 3.79 17.46
CA ASN A 312 -13.99 4.51 18.56
C ASN A 312 -14.49 5.94 18.71
N VAL A 313 -15.02 6.55 17.65
CA VAL A 313 -15.66 7.87 17.68
C VAL A 313 -17.17 7.74 17.89
N SER A 314 -17.84 6.90 17.10
CA SER A 314 -19.32 6.86 17.09
C SER A 314 -19.88 6.42 18.44
N LYS A 315 -19.22 5.47 19.11
CA LYS A 315 -19.69 4.97 20.41
C LYS A 315 -19.59 6.05 21.49
N PRO A 316 -18.43 6.67 21.77
CA PRO A 316 -18.35 7.73 22.77
C PRO A 316 -19.23 8.94 22.46
N VAL A 317 -19.42 9.31 21.19
CA VAL A 317 -20.36 10.37 20.80
C VAL A 317 -21.79 10.01 21.20
N LEU A 318 -22.22 8.78 20.91
CA LEU A 318 -23.56 8.30 21.27
C LEU A 318 -23.73 8.23 22.80
N ASP A 319 -22.71 7.74 23.50
CA ASP A 319 -22.69 7.67 24.97
C ASP A 319 -22.74 9.10 25.57
N LEU A 320 -22.02 10.07 25.01
CA LEU A 320 -22.02 11.47 25.45
C LEU A 320 -23.39 12.12 25.23
N ILE A 321 -24.04 11.91 24.08
CA ILE A 321 -25.39 12.42 23.82
C ILE A 321 -26.39 11.84 24.81
N ILE A 322 -26.36 10.51 25.03
CA ILE A 322 -27.33 9.82 25.89
C ILE A 322 -27.11 10.18 27.36
N PHE A 323 -25.87 10.21 27.84
CA PHE A 323 -25.58 10.56 29.23
C PHE A 323 -25.83 12.03 29.50
N ASN A 324 -25.50 12.93 28.56
CA ASN A 324 -25.82 14.36 28.71
C ASN A 324 -27.35 14.57 28.77
N TYR A 325 -28.12 13.89 27.93
CA TYR A 325 -29.58 13.91 28.00
C TYR A 325 -30.11 13.30 29.31
N ALA A 326 -29.55 12.18 29.79
CA ALA A 326 -29.95 11.59 31.06
C ALA A 326 -29.67 12.54 32.24
N LEU A 327 -28.52 13.22 32.23
CA LEU A 327 -28.12 14.18 33.26
C LEU A 327 -28.91 15.49 33.21
N SER A 328 -29.31 15.95 32.03
CA SER A 328 -30.15 17.15 31.88
C SER A 328 -31.46 17.06 32.66
N ARG A 329 -31.99 15.84 32.81
CA ARG A 329 -33.23 15.57 33.53
C ARG A 329 -33.04 15.60 35.05
N SER A 330 -31.82 15.40 35.55
CA SER A 330 -31.54 15.30 36.98
C SER A 330 -30.84 16.54 37.57
N LEU A 331 -30.02 17.27 36.82
CA LEU A 331 -29.29 18.46 37.31
C LEU A 331 -29.83 19.81 36.81
N GLY A 332 -30.80 19.82 35.89
CA GLY A 332 -31.34 21.04 35.31
C GLY A 332 -30.36 21.79 34.39
N PRO A 333 -30.72 22.98 33.88
CA PRO A 333 -29.97 23.68 32.82
C PRO A 333 -28.56 24.12 33.22
N MET A 334 -28.35 24.51 34.49
CA MET A 334 -27.04 24.94 34.98
C MET A 334 -26.01 23.82 35.06
N GLY A 335 -26.44 22.58 35.35
CA GLY A 335 -25.56 21.41 35.31
C GLY A 335 -25.04 21.11 33.90
N ILE A 336 -25.87 21.31 32.87
CA ILE A 336 -25.49 21.10 31.46
C ILE A 336 -24.45 22.14 31.02
N LEU A 337 -24.70 23.42 31.32
CA LEU A 337 -23.78 24.51 31.02
C LEU A 337 -22.41 24.28 31.68
N GLY A 338 -22.39 23.92 32.97
CA GLY A 338 -21.14 23.61 33.68
C GLY A 338 -20.37 22.46 33.07
N LEU A 339 -21.05 21.39 32.63
CA LEU A 339 -20.41 20.24 31.98
C LEU A 339 -19.85 20.57 30.60
N THR A 340 -20.59 21.33 29.79
CA THR A 340 -20.13 21.75 28.47
C THR A 340 -18.93 22.70 28.58
N CYS A 341 -18.95 23.64 29.54
CA CYS A 341 -17.79 24.51 29.82
C CYS A 341 -16.57 23.70 30.26
N ASN A 342 -16.73 22.75 31.18
CA ASN A 342 -15.64 21.88 31.63
C ASN A 342 -15.04 21.05 30.47
N TYR A 343 -15.88 20.57 29.57
CA TYR A 343 -15.45 19.83 28.38
C TYR A 343 -14.64 20.70 27.40
N LEU A 344 -15.10 21.93 27.11
CA LEU A 344 -14.37 22.87 26.25
C LEU A 344 -13.03 23.27 26.86
N LEU A 345 -13.00 23.54 28.16
CA LEU A 345 -11.77 23.87 28.89
C LEU A 345 -10.76 22.71 28.84
N THR A 346 -11.22 21.48 29.08
CA THR A 346 -10.40 20.27 29.00
C THR A 346 -9.79 20.09 27.61
N GLY A 347 -10.59 20.25 26.55
CA GLY A 347 -10.11 20.17 25.18
C GLY A 347 -9.08 21.25 24.84
N TRP A 348 -9.25 22.46 25.36
CA TRP A 348 -8.28 23.55 25.19
C TRP A 348 -6.94 23.25 25.88
N ILE A 349 -6.96 22.79 27.14
CA ILE A 349 -5.74 22.41 27.89
C ILE A 349 -4.98 21.30 27.18
N LEU A 350 -5.67 20.20 26.83
CA LEU A 350 -5.02 19.05 26.20
C LEU A 350 -4.45 19.39 24.84
N ARG A 351 -5.10 20.26 24.05
CA ARG A 351 -4.58 20.70 22.76
C ARG A 351 -3.26 21.46 22.89
N GLN A 352 -3.05 22.24 23.94
CA GLN A 352 -1.80 22.97 24.16
C GLN A 352 -0.65 22.04 24.59
N VAL A 353 -0.96 20.98 25.34
CA VAL A 353 0.03 20.03 25.85
C VAL A 353 0.36 18.94 24.83
N THR A 354 -0.51 18.70 23.83
CA THR A 354 -0.35 17.61 22.84
C THR A 354 0.91 17.80 21.96
N PRO A 355 1.89 16.88 22.03
CA PRO A 355 3.07 16.91 21.17
C PRO A 355 2.73 16.58 19.70
N ALA A 356 3.65 16.91 18.79
CA ALA A 356 3.53 16.61 17.37
C ALA A 356 3.78 15.11 17.03
N PHE A 357 2.94 14.20 17.54
CA PHE A 357 3.07 12.75 17.37
C PHE A 357 3.14 12.32 15.89
N GLY A 358 2.44 13.01 14.99
CA GLY A 358 2.49 12.72 13.55
C GLY A 358 3.89 12.88 12.96
N LYS A 359 4.65 13.92 13.36
CA LYS A 359 6.03 14.12 12.93
C LYS A 359 6.95 13.02 13.47
N LEU A 360 6.75 12.66 14.74
CA LEU A 360 7.53 11.60 15.39
C LEU A 360 7.31 10.23 14.73
N ALA A 361 6.05 9.90 14.40
CA ALA A 361 5.70 8.67 13.71
C ALA A 361 6.24 8.61 12.27
N ALA A 362 6.28 9.74 11.55
CA ALA A 362 6.87 9.81 10.21
C ALA A 362 8.38 9.51 10.23
N ILE A 363 9.11 10.07 11.20
CA ILE A 363 10.54 9.80 11.40
C ILE A 363 10.76 8.33 11.80
N GLU A 364 9.91 7.77 12.66
CA GLU A 364 9.96 6.36 13.07
C GLU A 364 9.80 5.43 11.85
N ALA A 365 8.79 5.67 11.01
CA ALA A 365 8.56 4.89 9.80
C ALA A 365 9.72 4.97 8.80
N LYS A 366 10.40 6.13 8.71
CA LYS A 366 11.60 6.30 7.87
C LYS A 366 12.77 5.46 8.40
N LEU A 367 13.06 5.56 9.70
CA LEU A 367 14.14 4.77 10.33
C LEU A 367 13.87 3.26 10.26
N GLU A 368 12.62 2.84 10.37
CA GLU A 368 12.20 1.45 10.17
C GLU A 368 12.41 1.01 8.70
N GLY A 369 12.10 1.88 7.74
CA GLY A 369 12.37 1.69 6.33
C GLY A 369 13.87 1.52 6.03
N ASP A 370 14.71 2.42 6.55
CA ASP A 370 16.17 2.36 6.40
C ASP A 370 16.74 1.04 6.93
N PHE A 371 16.24 0.57 8.09
CA PHE A 371 16.67 -0.69 8.68
C PHE A 371 16.26 -1.91 7.83
N ARG A 372 15.03 -1.92 7.30
CA ARG A 372 14.57 -2.98 6.38
C ARG A 372 15.35 -2.97 5.07
N ALA A 373 15.63 -1.80 4.50
CA ALA A 373 16.41 -1.66 3.28
C ALA A 373 17.84 -2.20 3.47
N ALA A 374 18.47 -1.91 4.62
CA ALA A 374 19.79 -2.47 4.95
C ALA A 374 19.77 -4.00 5.01
N HIS A 375 18.73 -4.61 5.60
CA HIS A 375 18.55 -6.07 5.59
C HIS A 375 18.29 -6.63 4.19
N SER A 376 17.45 -5.99 3.39
CA SER A 376 17.17 -6.42 2.02
C SER A 376 18.44 -6.42 1.15
N ARG A 377 19.31 -5.41 1.34
CA ARG A 377 20.60 -5.32 0.67
C ARG A 377 21.52 -6.47 1.06
N LEU A 378 21.57 -6.83 2.34
CA LEU A 378 22.35 -7.98 2.84
C LEU A 378 21.88 -9.29 2.20
N ILE A 379 20.56 -9.52 2.13
CA ILE A 379 19.99 -10.73 1.52
C ILE A 379 20.30 -10.79 0.02
N THR A 380 20.18 -9.66 -0.68
CA THR A 380 20.36 -9.60 -2.14
C THR A 380 21.79 -9.87 -2.57
N ASN A 381 22.77 -9.48 -1.74
CA ASN A 381 24.20 -9.61 -2.04
C ASN A 381 24.89 -10.59 -1.06
N ALA A 382 24.14 -11.58 -0.56
CA ALA A 382 24.60 -12.45 0.52
C ALA A 382 25.83 -13.27 0.12
N GLU A 383 25.88 -13.70 -1.15
CA GLU A 383 26.98 -14.48 -1.70
C GLU A 383 28.24 -13.63 -1.84
N GLU A 384 28.13 -12.43 -2.41
CA GLU A 384 29.24 -11.48 -2.54
C GLU A 384 29.80 -11.08 -1.17
N ILE A 385 28.92 -10.79 -0.21
CA ILE A 385 29.32 -10.45 1.16
C ILE A 385 30.03 -11.64 1.83
N ALA A 386 29.55 -12.87 1.60
CA ALA A 386 30.19 -14.07 2.11
C ALA A 386 31.57 -14.30 1.48
N PHE A 387 31.73 -14.09 0.16
CA PHE A 387 33.03 -14.17 -0.51
C PHE A 387 34.05 -13.20 0.06
N TYR A 388 33.63 -11.98 0.42
CA TYR A 388 34.51 -11.00 1.06
C TYR A 388 34.68 -11.19 2.57
N ASN A 389 34.06 -12.21 3.18
CA ASN A 389 33.96 -12.36 4.64
C ASN A 389 33.46 -11.08 5.35
N GLY A 390 32.54 -10.35 4.71
CA GLY A 390 32.08 -9.01 5.13
C GLY A 390 31.08 -8.97 6.29
N ALA A 391 30.81 -10.12 6.94
CA ALA A 391 29.75 -10.25 7.93
C ALA A 391 29.89 -9.28 9.13
N SER A 392 31.12 -9.02 9.60
CA SER A 392 31.37 -8.12 10.74
C SER A 392 31.04 -6.65 10.41
N ILE A 393 31.38 -6.20 9.20
CA ILE A 393 31.08 -4.86 8.72
C ILE A 393 29.57 -4.69 8.52
N GLU A 394 28.92 -5.66 7.87
CA GLU A 394 27.47 -5.64 7.65
C GLU A 394 26.70 -5.67 8.98
N ALA A 395 27.15 -6.45 9.98
CA ALA A 395 26.61 -6.40 11.32
C ALA A 395 26.72 -5.00 11.95
N GLY A 396 27.86 -4.31 11.76
CA GLY A 396 28.04 -2.92 12.20
C GLY A 396 27.07 -1.93 11.53
N ILE A 397 26.81 -2.09 10.23
CA ILE A 397 25.86 -1.25 9.47
C ILE A 397 24.43 -1.48 9.97
N LEU A 398 24.03 -2.75 10.11
CA LEU A 398 22.70 -3.11 10.61
C LEU A 398 22.47 -2.62 12.04
N ASN A 399 23.44 -2.84 12.94
CA ASN A 399 23.36 -2.36 14.32
C ASN A 399 23.25 -0.84 14.39
N ARG A 400 23.98 -0.10 13.54
CA ARG A 400 23.89 1.37 13.48
C ARG A 400 22.49 1.82 13.07
N ALA A 401 21.89 1.18 12.06
CA ALA A 401 20.51 1.49 11.64
C ALA A 401 19.50 1.17 12.76
N TYR A 402 19.62 -0.01 13.38
CA TYR A 402 18.76 -0.44 14.48
C TYR A 402 18.85 0.47 15.71
N ILE A 403 20.06 0.82 16.16
CA ILE A 403 20.23 1.68 17.34
C ILE A 403 19.67 3.10 17.07
N ARG A 404 19.79 3.63 15.85
CA ARG A 404 19.14 4.91 15.48
C ARG A 404 17.62 4.82 15.65
N LEU A 405 17.00 3.75 15.16
CA LEU A 405 15.57 3.49 15.33
C LEU A 405 15.19 3.39 16.82
N VAL A 406 15.92 2.58 17.60
CA VAL A 406 15.65 2.37 19.03
C VAL A 406 15.77 3.67 19.83
N ARG A 407 16.79 4.50 19.58
CA ARG A 407 16.94 5.80 20.26
C ARG A 407 15.74 6.72 20.00
N HIS A 408 15.25 6.74 18.75
CA HIS A 408 14.08 7.53 18.38
C HIS A 408 12.81 7.01 19.07
N ILE A 409 12.56 5.71 19.04
CA ILE A 409 11.43 5.07 19.73
C ILE A 409 11.46 5.37 21.24
N ASN A 410 12.64 5.25 21.87
CA ASN A 410 12.80 5.56 23.29
C ASN A 410 12.50 7.03 23.61
N SER A 411 12.87 7.96 22.72
CA SER A 411 12.52 9.38 22.85
C SER A 411 11.00 9.58 22.79
N ILE A 412 10.32 8.91 21.86
CA ILE A 412 8.86 8.92 21.75
C ILE A 412 8.21 8.41 23.03
N PHE A 413 8.72 7.33 23.62
CA PHE A 413 8.18 6.78 24.87
C PHE A 413 8.29 7.77 26.03
N LYS A 414 9.41 8.46 26.19
CA LYS A 414 9.57 9.49 27.24
C LYS A 414 8.54 10.62 27.10
N ILE A 415 8.36 11.12 25.87
CA ILE A 415 7.35 12.15 25.57
C ILE A 415 5.93 11.63 25.86
N ARG A 416 5.65 10.38 25.47
CA ARG A 416 4.33 9.77 25.67
C ARG A 416 3.99 9.57 27.13
N VAL A 417 4.95 9.22 27.99
CA VAL A 417 4.72 9.10 29.44
C VAL A 417 4.25 10.42 30.03
N ALA A 418 4.98 11.52 29.78
CA ALA A 418 4.61 12.84 30.30
C ALA A 418 3.21 13.28 29.81
N PHE A 419 2.94 13.12 28.52
CA PHE A 419 1.63 13.44 27.94
C PHE A 419 0.50 12.59 28.53
N ASN A 420 0.67 11.27 28.59
CA ASN A 420 -0.34 10.36 29.13
C ASN A 420 -0.64 10.65 30.60
N MET A 421 0.37 11.03 31.39
CA MET A 421 0.17 11.43 32.79
C MET A 421 -0.70 12.67 32.91
N THR A 422 -0.42 13.72 32.12
CA THR A 422 -1.24 14.94 32.10
C THR A 422 -2.66 14.64 31.61
N GLU A 423 -2.79 13.85 30.55
CA GLU A 423 -4.07 13.43 30.00
C GLU A 423 -4.93 12.67 31.03
N ASP A 424 -4.37 11.63 31.67
CA ASP A 424 -5.06 10.86 32.70
C ASP A 424 -5.41 11.70 33.92
N PHE A 425 -4.53 12.61 34.34
CA PHE A 425 -4.79 13.52 35.45
C PHE A 425 -6.01 14.41 35.19
N VAL A 426 -6.05 15.05 34.03
CA VAL A 426 -7.15 15.94 33.64
C VAL A 426 -8.44 15.16 33.46
N LEU A 427 -8.42 14.03 32.74
CA LEU A 427 -9.62 13.29 32.37
C LEU A 427 -10.21 12.45 33.51
N LYS A 428 -9.38 11.84 34.38
CA LYS A 428 -9.88 10.99 35.46
C LYS A 428 -10.09 11.77 36.75
N TYR A 429 -9.14 12.60 37.15
CA TYR A 429 -9.16 13.23 38.48
C TYR A 429 -9.79 14.63 38.44
N ALA A 430 -9.32 15.53 37.57
CA ALA A 430 -9.88 16.88 37.48
C ALA A 430 -11.36 16.86 37.06
N TRP A 431 -11.71 15.98 36.11
CA TRP A 431 -13.11 15.82 35.68
C TRP A 431 -14.01 15.24 36.78
N SER A 432 -13.53 14.25 37.53
CA SER A 432 -14.28 13.72 38.67
C SER A 432 -14.50 14.79 39.74
N ALA A 433 -13.48 15.60 40.04
CA ALA A 433 -13.60 16.73 40.97
C ALA A 433 -14.63 17.76 40.49
N ALA A 434 -14.56 18.19 39.23
CA ALA A 434 -15.56 19.07 38.63
C ALA A 434 -16.97 18.47 38.68
N GLY A 435 -17.09 17.16 38.45
CA GLY A 435 -18.35 16.44 38.55
C GLY A 435 -18.95 16.45 39.97
N TYR A 436 -18.12 16.27 41.00
CA TYR A 436 -18.57 16.37 42.40
C TYR A 436 -19.08 17.77 42.73
N VAL A 437 -18.37 18.82 42.28
CA VAL A 437 -18.80 20.21 42.48
C VAL A 437 -20.14 20.47 41.80
N ILE A 438 -20.32 19.98 40.58
CA ILE A 438 -21.57 20.14 39.82
C ILE A 438 -22.74 19.40 40.47
N ILE A 439 -22.53 18.17 40.98
CA ILE A 439 -23.56 17.43 41.73
C ILE A 439 -23.88 18.11 43.06
N ALA A 440 -22.87 18.67 43.75
CA ALA A 440 -23.05 19.30 45.04
C ALA A 440 -23.72 20.68 44.94
N ALA A 441 -23.62 21.37 43.79
CA ALA A 441 -24.12 22.73 43.64
C ALA A 441 -25.62 22.90 43.94
N PRO A 442 -26.55 22.03 43.46
CA PRO A 442 -27.95 22.10 43.86
C PRO A 442 -28.20 21.84 45.36
N PHE A 443 -27.34 21.06 46.03
CA PHE A 443 -27.48 20.78 47.47
C PHE A 443 -26.91 21.90 48.35
N LEU A 444 -25.83 22.55 47.89
CA LEU A 444 -25.16 23.62 48.63
C LEU A 444 -25.78 25.01 48.35
N PHE A 445 -26.22 25.26 47.12
CA PHE A 445 -26.72 26.56 46.67
C PHE A 445 -28.21 26.56 46.30
N GLY A 446 -28.90 25.42 46.39
CA GLY A 446 -30.33 25.30 46.16
C GLY A 446 -31.15 25.95 47.27
N THR A 447 -31.39 27.24 47.16
CA THR A 447 -32.38 27.98 47.95
C THR A 447 -33.79 27.62 47.50
N LYS A 448 -34.33 26.52 48.04
CA LYS A 448 -35.75 26.48 48.42
C LYS A 448 -35.82 26.06 49.88
N LYS A 449 -35.79 27.07 50.76
CA LYS A 449 -36.36 26.90 52.10
C LYS A 449 -37.79 26.36 51.93
N PRO A 450 -38.24 25.37 52.71
CA PRO A 450 -39.66 25.08 52.79
C PRO A 450 -40.34 26.39 53.21
N GLN A 451 -41.27 26.89 52.38
CA GLN A 451 -42.21 27.91 52.83
C GLN A 451 -43.02 27.27 53.97
N VAL A 452 -42.64 27.60 55.20
CA VAL A 452 -43.56 27.55 56.32
C VAL A 452 -44.45 28.78 56.16
N GLU A 453 -45.58 28.62 55.47
CA GLU A 453 -46.71 29.51 55.69
C GLU A 453 -47.23 29.21 57.09
N SER A 454 -47.09 30.20 57.95
CA SER A 454 -47.70 30.26 59.27
C SER A 454 -49.23 30.25 59.12
N THR A 455 -49.88 29.21 59.64
CA THR A 455 -51.07 29.31 60.50
C THR A 455 -51.37 27.95 61.13
N ASP A 456 -51.30 27.91 62.46
CA ASP A 456 -52.01 27.04 63.39
C ASP A 456 -51.96 25.52 63.22
N ALA A 457 -50.91 24.88 63.78
CA ALA A 457 -50.98 23.51 64.31
C ALA A 457 -49.78 23.17 65.21
N ALA A 458 -49.52 23.97 66.24
CA ALA A 458 -48.54 23.64 67.29
C ALA A 458 -49.15 22.68 68.32
N ALA A 459 -49.54 21.46 67.93
CA ALA A 459 -49.96 20.40 68.87
C ALA A 459 -50.11 18.97 68.27
N ALA A 460 -49.34 18.55 67.24
CA ALA A 460 -49.55 17.20 66.68
C ALA A 460 -48.35 16.54 65.96
N SER A 461 -47.10 16.76 66.39
CA SER A 461 -45.94 16.08 65.78
C SER A 461 -44.99 15.48 66.83
N LEU A 462 -45.53 14.61 67.67
CA LEU A 462 -44.78 13.58 68.42
C LEU A 462 -45.27 12.21 67.94
N SER A 463 -45.03 11.89 66.67
CA SER A 463 -45.06 10.53 66.06
C SER A 463 -45.05 10.63 64.53
N ALA A 464 -43.89 10.94 63.95
CA ALA A 464 -43.64 10.61 62.54
C ALA A 464 -42.76 9.34 62.51
N PRO A 465 -43.11 8.32 61.71
CA PRO A 465 -42.37 7.06 61.70
C PRO A 465 -40.98 7.27 61.06
N GLU A 466 -39.93 6.73 61.68
CA GLU A 466 -38.53 6.71 61.18
C GLU A 466 -38.40 6.24 59.70
N LYS A 467 -39.41 5.51 59.20
CA LYS A 467 -39.48 5.03 57.81
C LYS A 467 -39.56 6.14 56.75
N GLU A 468 -40.15 7.31 57.03
CA GLU A 468 -40.28 8.38 56.01
C GLU A 468 -38.97 9.16 55.78
N THR A 469 -38.20 9.34 56.85
CA THR A 469 -36.84 9.87 56.82
C THR A 469 -35.88 8.93 56.10
N ASP A 470 -36.01 7.61 56.29
CA ASP A 470 -35.18 6.63 55.59
C ASP A 470 -35.47 6.56 54.08
N ILE A 471 -36.73 6.70 53.65
CA ILE A 471 -37.12 6.70 52.24
C ILE A 471 -36.63 7.96 51.51
N THR A 472 -36.64 9.11 52.18
CA THR A 472 -36.14 10.38 51.62
C THR A 472 -34.61 10.42 51.55
N VAL A 473 -33.90 9.83 52.53
CA VAL A 473 -32.44 9.66 52.48
C VAL A 473 -32.04 8.61 51.44
N ALA A 474 -32.76 7.49 51.34
CA ALA A 474 -32.52 6.45 50.35
C ALA A 474 -32.70 6.95 48.91
N SER A 475 -33.77 7.71 48.63
CA SER A 475 -34.03 8.27 47.29
C SER A 475 -33.04 9.38 46.90
N LYS A 476 -32.59 10.21 47.86
CA LYS A 476 -31.49 11.18 47.66
C LYS A 476 -30.16 10.47 47.40
N THR A 477 -29.90 9.37 48.11
CA THR A 477 -28.68 8.55 47.93
C THR A 477 -28.71 7.80 46.60
N GLU A 478 -29.86 7.26 46.18
CA GLU A 478 -30.07 6.63 44.87
C GLU A 478 -29.78 7.63 43.74
N SER A 479 -30.35 8.84 43.84
CA SER A 479 -30.16 9.91 42.87
C SER A 479 -28.70 10.38 42.82
N TYR A 480 -28.04 10.49 43.98
CA TYR A 480 -26.62 10.83 44.08
C TYR A 480 -25.72 9.77 43.44
N ILE A 481 -25.91 8.49 43.79
CA ILE A 481 -25.12 7.37 43.24
C ILE A 481 -25.34 7.26 41.73
N SER A 482 -26.59 7.38 41.28
CA SER A 482 -26.96 7.35 39.86
C SER A 482 -26.32 8.51 39.08
N ASN A 483 -26.47 9.76 39.55
CA ASN A 483 -25.87 10.93 38.91
C ASN A 483 -24.33 10.88 38.90
N ARG A 484 -23.72 10.42 40.00
CA ARG A 484 -22.26 10.21 40.09
C ARG A 484 -21.79 9.18 39.06
N ARG A 485 -22.50 8.06 38.93
CA ARG A 485 -22.16 7.01 37.95
C ARG A 485 -22.34 7.48 36.51
N LEU A 486 -23.37 8.25 36.23
CA LEU A 486 -23.59 8.86 34.92
C LEU A 486 -22.50 9.89 34.59
N LEU A 487 -22.04 10.70 35.55
CA LEU A 487 -20.91 11.62 35.37
C LEU A 487 -19.59 10.89 35.12
N LEU A 488 -19.29 9.84 35.89
CA LEU A 488 -18.10 9.00 35.65
C LEU A 488 -18.15 8.34 34.27
N SER A 489 -19.34 7.91 33.84
CA SER A 489 -19.54 7.33 32.50
C SER A 489 -19.43 8.39 31.39
N LEU A 490 -19.88 9.63 31.63
CA LEU A 490 -19.70 10.77 30.74
C LEU A 490 -18.21 11.14 30.60
N ALA A 491 -17.47 11.14 31.71
CA ALA A 491 -16.02 11.38 31.72
C ALA A 491 -15.26 10.27 30.98
N ASP A 492 -15.64 9.00 31.16
CA ASP A 492 -15.07 7.88 30.39
C ASP A 492 -15.42 7.95 28.89
N ALA A 493 -16.63 8.38 28.53
CA ALA A 493 -16.98 8.63 27.14
C ALA A 493 -16.14 9.79 26.57
N GLY A 494 -16.01 10.89 27.30
CA GLY A 494 -15.23 12.03 26.87
C GLY A 494 -13.73 11.74 26.76
N SER A 495 -13.16 10.93 27.65
CA SER A 495 -11.76 10.50 27.57
C SER A 495 -11.52 9.64 26.34
N ARG A 496 -12.40 8.67 26.05
CA ARG A 496 -12.36 7.87 24.81
C ARG A 496 -12.47 8.73 23.56
N LEU A 497 -13.31 9.75 23.59
CA LEU A 497 -13.43 10.72 22.49
C LEU A 497 -12.14 11.51 22.31
N MET A 498 -11.45 11.88 23.39
CA MET A 498 -10.13 12.52 23.32
C MET A 498 -9.07 11.59 22.73
N TYR A 499 -9.02 10.32 23.14
CA TYR A 499 -8.14 9.31 22.53
C TYR A 499 -8.40 9.14 21.03
N SER A 500 -9.66 9.26 20.60
CA SER A 500 -10.00 9.18 19.17
C SER A 500 -9.38 10.31 18.33
N TYR A 501 -9.01 11.45 18.93
CA TYR A 501 -8.28 12.50 18.22
C TYR A 501 -6.88 12.05 17.82
N LYS A 502 -6.20 11.27 18.66
CA LYS A 502 -4.90 10.68 18.31
C LYS A 502 -5.05 9.71 17.14
N GLU A 503 -6.05 8.84 17.19
CA GLU A 503 -6.36 7.91 16.08
C GLU A 503 -6.71 8.67 14.79
N LEU A 504 -7.43 9.78 14.91
CA LEU A 504 -7.77 10.66 13.78
C LEU A 504 -6.53 11.36 13.21
N ALA A 505 -5.57 11.77 14.05
CA ALA A 505 -4.30 12.33 13.62
C ALA A 505 -3.41 11.29 12.93
N GLU A 506 -3.35 10.06 13.46
CA GLU A 506 -2.68 8.93 12.80
C GLU A 506 -3.33 8.61 11.44
N LEU A 507 -4.67 8.60 11.39
CA LEU A 507 -5.42 8.44 10.14
C LEU A 507 -5.08 9.54 9.14
N ALA A 508 -4.92 10.80 9.57
CA ALA A 508 -4.53 11.90 8.70
C ALA A 508 -3.15 11.67 8.07
N GLY A 509 -2.21 11.11 8.85
CA GLY A 509 -0.91 10.61 8.38
C GLY A 509 -1.05 9.61 7.23
N TYR A 510 -1.76 8.51 7.49
CA TYR A 510 -1.96 7.46 6.49
C TYR A 510 -2.79 7.92 5.29
N THR A 511 -3.78 8.79 5.50
CA THR A 511 -4.61 9.38 4.44
C THR A 511 -3.74 10.19 3.47
N SER A 512 -2.86 11.03 3.99
CA SER A 512 -1.93 11.82 3.17
C SER A 512 -1.02 10.90 2.35
N ARG A 513 -0.41 9.88 2.98
CA ARG A 513 0.46 8.92 2.30
C ARG A 513 -0.25 8.15 1.18
N VAL A 514 -1.41 7.57 1.48
CA VAL A 514 -2.21 6.81 0.50
C VAL A 514 -2.72 7.72 -0.62
N TYR A 515 -3.13 8.95 -0.30
CA TYR A 515 -3.55 9.92 -1.30
C TYR A 515 -2.38 10.32 -2.22
N THR A 516 -1.18 10.57 -1.67
CA THR A 516 0.03 10.85 -2.46
C THR A 516 0.33 9.70 -3.41
N LEU A 517 0.31 8.45 -2.94
CA LEU A 517 0.51 7.27 -3.80
C LEU A 517 -0.46 7.28 -4.98
N ILE A 518 -1.76 7.39 -4.72
CA ILE A 518 -2.80 7.33 -5.75
C ILE A 518 -2.69 8.54 -6.70
N SER A 519 -2.40 9.73 -6.16
CA SER A 519 -2.21 10.96 -6.93
C SER A 519 -1.01 10.84 -7.89
N THR A 520 0.15 10.40 -7.39
CA THR A 520 1.35 10.19 -8.21
C THR A 520 1.09 9.16 -9.31
N LEU A 521 0.44 8.04 -9.00
CA LEU A 521 0.09 7.03 -10.01
C LEU A 521 -0.84 7.57 -11.10
N HIS A 522 -1.81 8.42 -10.73
CA HIS A 522 -2.71 9.08 -11.69
C HIS A 522 -1.97 10.09 -12.59
N LEU A 523 -1.04 10.87 -12.03
CA LEU A 523 -0.19 11.80 -12.77
C LEU A 523 0.71 11.04 -13.76
N LEU A 524 1.37 9.98 -13.31
CA LEU A 524 2.22 9.14 -14.16
C LEU A 524 1.43 8.43 -15.28
N ASN A 525 0.20 8.00 -15.01
CA ASN A 525 -0.67 7.42 -16.02
C ASN A 525 -1.02 8.41 -17.15
N LYS A 526 -0.99 9.73 -16.88
CA LYS A 526 -1.14 10.80 -17.88
C LYS A 526 0.20 11.33 -18.42
N GLY A 527 1.34 10.74 -18.03
CA GLY A 527 2.67 11.18 -18.46
C GLY A 527 3.14 12.48 -17.80
N GLN A 528 2.57 12.84 -16.64
CA GLN A 528 2.92 14.06 -15.90
C GLN A 528 3.91 13.76 -14.78
N TYR A 529 5.18 14.09 -15.02
CA TYR A 529 6.26 13.89 -14.06
C TYR A 529 6.45 15.09 -13.14
N GLN A 530 7.39 15.01 -12.21
CA GLN A 530 7.83 16.16 -11.42
C GLN A 530 8.71 17.07 -12.29
N SER A 531 8.28 18.31 -12.49
CA SER A 531 9.08 19.35 -13.11
C SER A 531 10.03 19.97 -12.09
N MET A 532 11.27 20.23 -12.50
CA MET A 532 12.26 20.95 -11.72
C MET A 532 12.50 22.33 -12.35
N PRO A 533 12.66 23.40 -11.53
CA PRO A 533 13.02 24.70 -12.08
C PRO A 533 14.42 24.62 -12.71
N ARG A 534 14.58 25.29 -13.87
CA ARG A 534 15.89 25.40 -14.53
C ARG A 534 16.91 26.07 -13.58
N PRO A 535 18.11 25.50 -13.40
CA PRO A 535 19.17 26.12 -12.61
C PRO A 535 19.58 27.49 -13.18
N ILE A 536 19.84 28.45 -12.29
CA ILE A 536 20.17 29.85 -12.66
C ILE A 536 21.57 29.92 -13.30
N ASP A 537 22.47 29.00 -12.96
CA ASP A 537 23.83 28.87 -13.47
C ASP A 537 23.91 28.27 -14.88
N LEU A 538 22.81 27.73 -15.41
CA LEU A 538 22.79 27.04 -16.70
C LEU A 538 22.41 28.03 -17.82
N PRO A 539 23.33 28.35 -18.77
CA PRO A 539 23.09 29.35 -19.82
C PRO A 539 21.84 29.04 -20.63
N ALA A 540 21.05 30.06 -21.00
CA ALA A 540 19.75 29.89 -21.68
C ALA A 540 19.82 29.03 -22.96
N GLU A 541 20.96 29.06 -23.65
CA GLU A 541 21.22 28.35 -24.92
C GLU A 541 21.46 26.85 -24.74
N GLN A 542 21.86 26.39 -23.55
CA GLN A 542 22.06 24.96 -23.31
C GLN A 542 20.71 24.23 -23.13
N PRO A 543 20.56 23.00 -23.66
CA PRO A 543 19.33 22.24 -23.46
C PRO A 543 19.19 21.86 -21.98
N PHE A 544 17.98 22.01 -21.45
CA PHE A 544 17.62 21.56 -20.10
C PHE A 544 16.55 20.48 -20.21
N TYR A 545 16.95 19.24 -19.94
CA TYR A 545 16.08 18.07 -20.07
C TYR A 545 15.34 17.79 -18.76
N ASP A 546 14.13 18.36 -18.64
CA ASP A 546 13.23 18.15 -17.51
C ASP A 546 12.15 17.13 -17.85
N LEU A 547 11.91 16.16 -16.96
CA LEU A 547 10.83 15.18 -17.12
C LEU A 547 9.45 15.84 -17.11
N GLY A 548 9.33 17.01 -16.48
CA GLY A 548 8.12 17.84 -16.53
C GLY A 548 7.84 18.47 -17.90
N TYR A 549 8.83 18.53 -18.80
CA TYR A 549 8.76 19.21 -20.08
C TYR A 549 9.34 18.34 -21.20
N ILE A 550 8.48 17.53 -21.81
CA ILE A 550 8.83 16.59 -22.87
C ILE A 550 8.17 17.07 -24.17
N GLU A 551 8.99 17.46 -25.16
CA GLU A 551 8.54 17.97 -26.47
C GLU A 551 8.55 16.91 -27.57
N GLY A 552 9.26 15.80 -27.36
CA GLY A 552 9.44 14.76 -28.35
C GLY A 552 8.16 13.97 -28.65
N GLN A 553 8.07 13.47 -29.89
CA GLN A 553 6.91 12.74 -30.38
C GLN A 553 7.24 11.27 -30.58
N VAL A 554 6.36 10.39 -30.07
CA VAL A 554 6.43 8.94 -30.33
C VAL A 554 5.27 8.56 -31.24
N VAL A 555 5.58 8.04 -32.42
CA VAL A 555 4.61 7.54 -33.40
C VAL A 555 4.60 6.02 -33.34
N PRO A 556 3.63 5.41 -32.63
CA PRO A 556 3.49 3.95 -32.58
C PRO A 556 2.85 3.41 -33.86
N GLY A 557 3.15 2.15 -34.19
CA GLY A 557 2.54 1.42 -35.32
C GLY A 557 3.24 1.61 -36.67
N SER A 558 4.49 2.10 -36.67
CA SER A 558 5.35 2.10 -37.84
C SER A 558 5.92 0.70 -38.10
N ASP A 559 6.09 0.30 -39.36
CA ASP A 559 6.78 -0.96 -39.69
C ASP A 559 8.30 -0.92 -39.45
N SER A 560 8.85 0.25 -39.13
CA SER A 560 10.28 0.48 -38.92
C SER A 560 10.57 1.20 -37.60
N VAL A 561 11.77 0.98 -37.07
CA VAL A 561 12.29 1.77 -35.94
C VAL A 561 13.09 2.94 -36.51
N ALA A 562 12.60 4.16 -36.34
CA ALA A 562 13.25 5.35 -36.87
C ALA A 562 13.39 6.45 -35.81
N PHE A 563 14.59 6.96 -35.64
CA PHE A 563 14.92 8.16 -34.88
C PHE A 563 15.12 9.31 -35.87
N ASP A 564 14.51 10.46 -35.58
CA ASP A 564 14.71 11.72 -36.29
C ASP A 564 15.07 12.81 -35.26
N LYS A 565 16.36 13.17 -35.23
CA LYS A 565 16.96 14.17 -34.33
C LYS A 565 16.57 13.97 -32.85
N VAL A 566 16.66 12.73 -32.37
CA VAL A 566 16.30 12.41 -30.97
C VAL A 566 17.54 12.45 -30.08
N PRO A 567 17.64 13.35 -29.09
CA PRO A 567 18.66 13.24 -28.06
C PRO A 567 18.35 12.09 -27.09
N ILE A 568 19.35 11.27 -26.79
CA ILE A 568 19.24 10.20 -25.81
C ILE A 568 19.73 10.74 -24.47
N VAL A 569 18.83 10.87 -23.51
CA VAL A 569 19.09 11.54 -22.24
C VAL A 569 18.85 10.57 -21.09
N ALA A 570 19.81 10.44 -20.19
CA ALA A 570 19.65 9.75 -18.92
C ALA A 570 18.80 10.60 -17.97
N PRO A 571 17.59 10.13 -17.60
CA PRO A 571 16.75 10.87 -16.67
C PRO A 571 17.38 10.86 -15.28
N ALA A 572 17.40 12.04 -14.65
CA ALA A 572 17.94 12.24 -13.31
C ALA A 572 16.82 12.76 -12.39
N PRO A 573 15.92 11.88 -11.91
CA PRO A 573 14.76 12.32 -11.14
C PRO A 573 15.18 13.02 -9.85
N GLY A 574 14.71 14.25 -9.65
CA GLY A 574 14.95 15.04 -8.42
C GLY A 574 16.33 15.70 -8.32
N LEU A 575 17.18 15.60 -9.34
CA LEU A 575 18.45 16.31 -9.40
C LEU A 575 18.25 17.69 -10.05
N GLU A 576 18.84 18.74 -9.47
CA GLU A 576 18.71 20.12 -9.95
C GLU A 576 19.19 20.29 -11.40
N ARG A 577 20.21 19.53 -11.80
CA ARG A 577 20.83 19.65 -13.13
C ARG A 577 20.03 19.01 -14.27
N GLY A 578 18.89 18.37 -13.99
CA GLY A 578 18.09 17.69 -15.01
C GLY A 578 18.78 16.44 -15.58
N GLY A 579 18.22 15.90 -16.66
CA GLY A 579 18.76 14.71 -17.33
C GLY A 579 20.11 14.97 -18.02
N GLU A 580 20.97 13.96 -18.01
CA GLU A 580 22.29 13.99 -18.68
C GLU A 580 22.17 13.52 -20.13
N GLU A 581 22.56 14.36 -21.08
CA GLU A 581 22.56 14.00 -22.51
C GLU A 581 23.71 13.05 -22.83
N LEU A 582 23.38 11.84 -23.29
CA LEU A 582 24.34 10.80 -23.64
C LEU A 582 24.66 10.77 -25.15
N VAL A 583 23.63 10.94 -26.00
CA VAL A 583 23.78 10.94 -27.47
C VAL A 583 23.00 12.12 -28.05
N LYS A 584 23.63 12.88 -28.95
CA LYS A 584 23.03 14.08 -29.55
C LYS A 584 22.33 13.78 -30.86
N ASN A 585 21.09 14.26 -31.01
CA ASN A 585 20.34 14.29 -32.27
C ASN A 585 20.42 12.98 -33.10
N LEU A 586 20.23 11.84 -32.45
CA LEU A 586 20.31 10.53 -33.09
C LEU A 586 19.30 10.45 -34.24
N THR A 587 19.81 10.14 -35.44
CA THR A 587 18.99 9.98 -36.65
C THR A 587 19.36 8.66 -37.31
N LEU A 588 18.46 7.68 -37.23
CA LEU A 588 18.71 6.31 -37.68
C LEU A 588 17.38 5.71 -38.13
N ARG A 589 17.37 4.91 -39.19
CA ARG A 589 16.18 4.16 -39.62
C ARG A 589 16.55 2.68 -39.79
N VAL A 590 15.73 1.81 -39.21
CA VAL A 590 15.89 0.35 -39.26
C VAL A 590 14.60 -0.25 -39.81
N LYS A 591 14.66 -0.79 -41.03
CA LYS A 591 13.54 -1.50 -41.64
C LYS A 591 13.53 -2.98 -41.25
N PRO A 592 12.39 -3.68 -41.39
CA PRO A 592 12.36 -5.12 -41.19
C PRO A 592 13.39 -5.83 -42.09
N GLY A 593 14.17 -6.73 -41.51
CA GLY A 593 15.28 -7.43 -42.17
C GLY A 593 16.62 -6.70 -42.13
N GLU A 594 16.68 -5.40 -41.81
CA GLU A 594 17.94 -4.66 -41.63
C GLU A 594 18.48 -4.90 -40.21
N HIS A 595 19.52 -5.71 -40.08
CA HIS A 595 20.12 -6.06 -38.79
C HIS A 595 21.18 -5.03 -38.39
N ILE A 596 21.06 -4.44 -37.20
CA ILE A 596 21.97 -3.38 -36.73
C ILE A 596 22.70 -3.81 -35.46
N LEU A 597 24.01 -3.56 -35.43
CA LEU A 597 24.86 -3.69 -34.26
C LEU A 597 25.18 -2.30 -33.69
N ILE A 598 24.94 -2.11 -32.39
CA ILE A 598 25.24 -0.89 -31.64
C ILE A 598 26.46 -1.17 -30.75
N THR A 599 27.56 -0.46 -31.00
CA THR A 599 28.82 -0.56 -30.27
C THR A 599 29.29 0.81 -29.76
N GLY A 600 30.30 0.83 -28.89
CA GLY A 600 30.89 2.05 -28.33
C GLY A 600 31.23 1.91 -26.86
N PRO A 601 32.05 2.78 -26.25
CA PRO A 601 32.60 2.59 -24.89
C PRO A 601 31.56 2.35 -23.78
N ASN A 602 32.02 1.89 -22.62
CA ASN A 602 31.15 1.70 -21.46
C ASN A 602 30.60 3.04 -20.96
N GLY A 603 29.30 3.09 -20.64
CA GLY A 603 28.65 4.32 -20.14
C GLY A 603 28.15 5.31 -21.20
N VAL A 604 28.44 5.09 -22.49
CA VAL A 604 28.09 6.03 -23.58
C VAL A 604 26.58 6.11 -23.93
N GLY A 605 25.75 5.25 -23.35
CA GLY A 605 24.30 5.26 -23.59
C GLY A 605 23.75 4.21 -24.57
N LYS A 606 24.49 3.14 -24.89
CA LYS A 606 23.99 2.03 -25.73
C LYS A 606 22.65 1.46 -25.23
N THR A 607 22.61 1.04 -23.97
CA THR A 607 21.37 0.55 -23.32
C THR A 607 20.31 1.64 -23.17
N ALA A 608 20.70 2.92 -23.13
CA ALA A 608 19.74 4.02 -23.10
C ALA A 608 18.92 4.12 -24.38
N ILE A 609 19.52 3.84 -25.54
CA ILE A 609 18.80 3.74 -26.83
C ILE A 609 17.70 2.67 -26.72
N ALA A 610 18.03 1.47 -26.23
CA ALA A 610 17.03 0.42 -26.03
C ALA A 610 15.91 0.83 -25.07
N ARG A 611 16.21 1.56 -23.98
CA ARG A 611 15.20 2.07 -23.04
C ARG A 611 14.27 3.10 -23.67
N VAL A 612 14.78 3.94 -24.58
CA VAL A 612 13.96 4.90 -25.34
C VAL A 612 13.05 4.16 -26.34
N ILE A 613 13.54 3.16 -27.07
CA ILE A 613 12.71 2.35 -27.97
C ILE A 613 11.60 1.61 -27.20
N ALA A 614 11.93 1.07 -26.02
CA ALA A 614 10.96 0.42 -25.13
C ALA A 614 9.89 1.36 -24.55
N GLY A 615 10.08 2.67 -24.66
CA GLY A 615 9.25 3.67 -23.98
C GLY A 615 9.42 3.67 -22.45
N LEU A 616 10.52 3.09 -21.96
CA LEU A 616 10.92 3.17 -20.56
C LEU A 616 11.48 4.55 -20.23
N TRP A 617 12.26 5.14 -21.16
CA TRP A 617 12.72 6.52 -21.07
C TRP A 617 11.95 7.40 -22.07
N PRO A 618 11.61 8.65 -21.72
CA PRO A 618 10.87 9.53 -22.62
C PRO A 618 11.75 10.03 -23.77
N VAL A 619 11.11 10.33 -24.89
CA VAL A 619 11.71 11.05 -26.01
C VAL A 619 11.61 12.53 -25.71
N PHE A 620 12.69 13.15 -25.23
CA PHE A 620 12.67 14.56 -24.80
C PHE A 620 12.42 15.53 -25.96
N GLN A 621 13.05 15.28 -27.11
CA GLN A 621 12.94 16.08 -28.33
C GLN A 621 13.02 15.15 -29.55
N GLY A 622 12.70 15.69 -30.73
CA GLY A 622 12.72 14.93 -31.98
C GLY A 622 11.52 13.98 -32.12
N ARG A 623 11.66 13.01 -33.01
CA ARG A 623 10.58 12.06 -33.34
C ARG A 623 11.12 10.62 -33.35
N LEU A 624 10.42 9.73 -32.64
CA LEU A 624 10.64 8.28 -32.65
C LEU A 624 9.46 7.59 -33.31
N GLU A 625 9.71 6.89 -34.40
CA GLU A 625 8.77 5.96 -35.02
C GLU A 625 9.14 4.54 -34.60
N ARG A 626 8.15 3.73 -34.20
CA ARG A 626 8.39 2.33 -33.87
C ARG A 626 7.14 1.46 -34.10
N PRO A 627 7.32 0.14 -34.26
CA PRO A 627 6.21 -0.81 -34.25
C PRO A 627 5.40 -0.78 -32.96
N SER A 628 4.26 -1.48 -32.99
CA SER A 628 3.50 -1.73 -31.78
C SER A 628 4.40 -2.42 -30.75
N ILE A 629 4.17 -2.16 -29.47
CA ILE A 629 5.00 -2.74 -28.41
C ILE A 629 4.92 -4.28 -28.39
N ASN A 630 3.83 -4.87 -28.92
CA ASN A 630 3.66 -6.31 -29.03
C ASN A 630 4.55 -6.94 -30.12
N ASP A 631 5.00 -6.16 -31.10
CA ASP A 631 5.84 -6.63 -32.21
C ASP A 631 7.34 -6.48 -31.91
N ILE A 632 7.68 -5.96 -30.73
CA ILE A 632 9.05 -5.74 -30.28
C ILE A 632 9.29 -6.54 -29.00
N MET A 633 10.33 -7.36 -28.97
CA MET A 633 10.77 -8.03 -27.76
C MET A 633 12.13 -7.51 -27.31
N PHE A 634 12.26 -7.24 -26.01
CA PHE A 634 13.49 -6.76 -25.39
C PHE A 634 14.14 -7.88 -24.57
N LEU A 635 15.42 -8.14 -24.84
CA LEU A 635 16.25 -9.03 -24.03
C LEU A 635 17.27 -8.19 -23.26
N PRO A 636 17.08 -8.00 -21.95
CA PRO A 636 18.04 -7.27 -21.13
C PRO A 636 19.30 -8.10 -20.87
N GLN A 637 20.40 -7.42 -20.54
CA GLN A 637 21.68 -8.04 -20.16
C GLN A 637 21.52 -9.05 -19.01
N ARG A 638 20.61 -8.76 -18.06
CA ARG A 638 20.22 -9.64 -16.95
C ARG A 638 18.79 -10.14 -17.18
N PRO A 639 18.59 -11.35 -17.74
CA PRO A 639 17.26 -11.89 -18.00
C PRO A 639 16.44 -12.03 -16.71
N TYR A 640 15.21 -11.52 -16.73
CA TYR A 640 14.23 -11.77 -15.67
C TYR A 640 13.72 -13.21 -15.75
N LEU A 641 13.70 -13.95 -14.65
CA LEU A 641 13.09 -15.28 -14.59
C LEU A 641 11.83 -15.21 -13.73
N SER A 642 10.71 -15.65 -14.28
CA SER A 642 9.41 -15.59 -13.60
C SER A 642 9.35 -16.62 -12.48
N VAL A 643 8.63 -16.32 -11.41
CA VAL A 643 8.28 -17.33 -10.40
C VAL A 643 7.26 -18.27 -11.03
N GLY A 644 7.65 -19.53 -11.28
CA GLY A 644 6.83 -20.39 -12.12
C GLY A 644 7.45 -21.74 -12.47
N SER A 645 6.80 -22.46 -13.39
CA SER A 645 7.31 -23.71 -13.94
C SER A 645 8.42 -23.47 -14.99
N LEU A 646 9.11 -24.53 -15.41
CA LEU A 646 10.11 -24.44 -16.49
C LEU A 646 9.45 -24.01 -17.81
N ARG A 647 8.25 -24.55 -18.09
CA ARG A 647 7.46 -24.14 -19.27
C ARG A 647 7.16 -22.64 -19.25
N GLU A 648 6.72 -22.14 -18.11
CA GLU A 648 6.43 -20.72 -17.90
C GLU A 648 7.66 -19.83 -18.16
N GLN A 649 8.89 -20.36 -17.98
CA GLN A 649 10.08 -19.60 -18.36
C GLN A 649 10.19 -19.38 -19.87
N VAL A 650 9.86 -20.37 -20.72
CA VAL A 650 10.00 -20.22 -22.18
C VAL A 650 8.88 -19.36 -22.77
N ILE A 651 7.65 -19.54 -22.26
CA ILE A 651 6.47 -18.88 -22.84
C ILE A 651 6.25 -17.45 -22.32
N TYR A 652 6.92 -17.03 -21.24
CA TYR A 652 6.77 -15.67 -20.70
C TYR A 652 7.01 -14.61 -21.79
N PRO A 653 6.15 -13.58 -21.94
CA PRO A 653 5.09 -13.14 -21.00
C PRO A 653 3.71 -13.78 -21.20
N PHE A 654 3.55 -14.76 -22.10
CA PHE A 654 2.27 -15.44 -22.29
C PHE A 654 1.90 -16.28 -21.07
N THR A 655 0.61 -16.33 -20.80
CA THR A 655 -0.01 -17.29 -19.89
C THR A 655 -0.14 -18.66 -20.56
N TYR A 656 -0.29 -19.73 -19.77
CA TYR A 656 -0.47 -21.07 -20.32
C TYR A 656 -1.69 -21.18 -21.27
N PRO A 657 -2.87 -20.56 -21.03
CA PRO A 657 -3.97 -20.58 -22.00
C PRO A 657 -3.62 -19.92 -23.33
N GLU A 658 -2.84 -18.83 -23.31
CA GLU A 658 -2.36 -18.17 -24.53
C GLU A 658 -1.37 -19.06 -25.29
N HIS A 659 -0.52 -19.79 -24.57
CA HIS A 659 0.34 -20.83 -25.16
C HIS A 659 -0.48 -21.95 -25.82
N VAL A 660 -1.48 -22.51 -25.13
CA VAL A 660 -2.36 -23.53 -25.71
C VAL A 660 -3.13 -22.98 -26.93
N ALA A 661 -3.60 -21.73 -26.86
CA ALA A 661 -4.28 -21.08 -27.97
C ALA A 661 -3.35 -20.81 -29.17
N SER A 662 -2.04 -20.67 -28.93
CA SER A 662 -1.04 -20.54 -30.01
C SER A 662 -0.84 -21.83 -30.81
N GLY A 663 -1.36 -22.96 -30.30
CA GLY A 663 -1.26 -24.28 -30.95
C GLY A 663 0.11 -24.97 -30.81
N LYS A 664 1.07 -24.36 -30.11
CA LYS A 664 2.40 -24.93 -29.88
C LYS A 664 2.36 -26.01 -28.80
N THR A 665 3.12 -27.08 -28.97
CA THR A 665 3.20 -28.21 -28.03
C THR A 665 4.51 -28.21 -27.24
N ASP A 666 4.63 -29.12 -26.26
CA ASP A 666 5.87 -29.30 -25.48
C ASP A 666 7.04 -29.77 -26.38
N GLU A 667 6.74 -30.45 -27.49
CA GLU A 667 7.73 -30.82 -28.51
C GLU A 667 8.31 -29.59 -29.22
N ASP A 668 7.48 -28.61 -29.56
CA ASP A 668 7.94 -27.34 -30.15
C ASP A 668 8.81 -26.56 -29.15
N LEU A 669 8.43 -26.57 -27.86
CA LEU A 669 9.24 -25.96 -26.81
C LEU A 669 10.59 -26.68 -26.66
N LEU A 670 10.60 -28.01 -26.79
CA LEU A 670 11.83 -28.79 -26.73
C LEU A 670 12.72 -28.52 -27.96
N GLU A 671 12.14 -28.33 -29.15
CA GLU A 671 12.88 -27.92 -30.35
C GLU A 671 13.52 -26.55 -30.18
N ILE A 672 12.78 -25.57 -29.65
CA ILE A 672 13.35 -24.25 -29.30
C ILE A 672 14.48 -24.38 -28.28
N LEU A 673 14.32 -25.24 -27.27
CA LEU A 673 15.40 -25.50 -26.31
C LEU A 673 16.60 -26.21 -26.95
N LYS A 674 16.43 -27.00 -28.01
CA LYS A 674 17.55 -27.57 -28.78
C LYS A 674 18.30 -26.47 -29.52
N ASP A 675 17.59 -25.55 -30.17
CA ASP A 675 18.17 -24.43 -30.91
C ASP A 675 19.05 -23.52 -30.01
N VAL A 676 18.70 -23.41 -28.72
CA VAL A 676 19.49 -22.67 -27.73
C VAL A 676 20.36 -23.55 -26.83
N HIS A 677 20.59 -24.82 -27.17
CA HIS A 677 21.42 -25.76 -26.40
C HIS A 677 21.02 -25.91 -24.92
N LEU A 678 19.73 -25.94 -24.63
CA LEU A 678 19.12 -26.14 -23.31
C LEU A 678 18.21 -27.37 -23.23
N ALA A 679 18.21 -28.24 -24.24
CA ALA A 679 17.35 -29.43 -24.30
C ALA A 679 17.51 -30.42 -23.13
N TYR A 680 18.64 -30.35 -22.40
CA TYR A 680 18.88 -31.18 -21.21
C TYR A 680 18.15 -30.67 -19.96
N LEU A 681 17.69 -29.40 -19.93
CA LEU A 681 17.10 -28.79 -18.74
C LEU A 681 15.83 -29.49 -18.24
N PRO A 682 14.85 -29.85 -19.09
CA PRO A 682 13.66 -30.56 -18.63
C PRO A 682 14.01 -31.87 -17.91
N THR A 683 14.95 -32.65 -18.44
CA THR A 683 15.38 -33.91 -17.82
C THR A 683 16.15 -33.67 -16.52
N ARG A 684 17.05 -32.69 -16.48
CA ARG A 684 17.85 -32.35 -15.28
C ARG A 684 17.00 -31.86 -14.11
N GLU A 685 15.97 -31.07 -14.41
CA GLU A 685 15.20 -30.36 -13.39
C GLU A 685 13.90 -31.05 -13.00
N GLY A 686 13.57 -32.21 -13.57
CA GLY A 686 12.39 -32.99 -13.20
C GLY A 686 11.11 -32.70 -14.02
N GLY A 687 11.26 -32.12 -15.22
CA GLY A 687 10.21 -31.91 -16.21
C GLY A 687 9.74 -30.47 -16.35
N TRP A 688 8.81 -30.25 -17.29
CA TRP A 688 8.28 -28.93 -17.65
C TRP A 688 7.47 -28.24 -16.54
N GLU A 689 6.86 -29.03 -15.64
CA GLU A 689 6.00 -28.55 -14.56
C GLU A 689 6.75 -28.28 -13.25
N THR A 690 8.05 -28.63 -13.19
CA THR A 690 8.88 -28.32 -12.02
C THR A 690 8.83 -26.83 -11.71
N ARG A 691 8.63 -26.46 -10.44
CA ARG A 691 8.65 -25.08 -9.97
C ARG A 691 9.82 -24.89 -9.00
N LYS A 692 10.69 -23.94 -9.30
CA LYS A 692 11.88 -23.59 -8.50
C LYS A 692 12.12 -22.08 -8.59
N GLU A 693 12.95 -21.55 -7.70
CA GLU A 693 13.52 -20.22 -7.88
C GLU A 693 14.63 -20.27 -8.95
N TRP A 694 14.22 -20.17 -10.22
CA TRP A 694 15.10 -20.35 -11.37
C TRP A 694 16.30 -19.40 -11.40
N LYS A 695 16.18 -18.25 -10.73
CA LYS A 695 17.28 -17.30 -10.54
C LYS A 695 18.49 -17.95 -9.84
N ASP A 696 18.26 -18.84 -8.90
CA ASP A 696 19.34 -19.43 -8.09
C ASP A 696 19.80 -20.79 -8.65
N VAL A 697 18.97 -21.40 -9.51
CA VAL A 697 19.23 -22.72 -10.12
C VAL A 697 19.98 -22.61 -11.44
N LEU A 698 19.65 -21.64 -12.29
CA LEU A 698 20.27 -21.51 -13.61
C LEU A 698 21.59 -20.72 -13.55
N SER A 699 22.60 -21.22 -14.25
CA SER A 699 23.85 -20.48 -14.46
C SER A 699 23.65 -19.22 -15.33
N GLY A 700 24.61 -18.30 -15.31
CA GLY A 700 24.55 -17.06 -16.10
C GLY A 700 24.33 -17.29 -17.60
N GLY A 701 25.06 -18.23 -18.20
CA GLY A 701 24.89 -18.60 -19.61
C GLY A 701 23.53 -19.26 -19.89
N GLU A 702 23.04 -20.12 -18.99
CA GLU A 702 21.71 -20.73 -19.14
C GLU A 702 20.59 -19.69 -19.05
N LYS A 703 20.70 -18.70 -18.16
CA LYS A 703 19.75 -17.58 -18.06
C LYS A 703 19.65 -16.81 -19.37
N GLN A 704 20.79 -16.53 -19.99
CA GLN A 704 20.88 -15.81 -21.27
C GLN A 704 20.31 -16.63 -22.44
N ARG A 705 20.66 -17.92 -22.53
CA ARG A 705 20.08 -18.84 -23.52
C ARG A 705 18.57 -19.03 -23.33
N MET A 706 18.07 -19.01 -22.09
CA MET A 706 16.64 -19.00 -21.81
C MET A 706 15.96 -17.71 -22.29
N GLY A 707 16.63 -16.56 -22.15
CA GLY A 707 16.20 -15.32 -22.79
C GLY A 707 16.02 -15.49 -24.29
N MET A 708 17.04 -16.04 -24.97
CA MET A 708 16.98 -16.30 -26.41
C MET A 708 15.86 -17.30 -26.78
N ALA A 709 15.65 -18.34 -25.99
CA ALA A 709 14.55 -19.29 -26.20
C ALA A 709 13.19 -18.57 -26.24
N ARG A 710 12.99 -17.56 -25.38
CA ARG A 710 11.77 -16.74 -25.41
C ARG A 710 11.66 -15.93 -26.70
N LEU A 711 12.76 -15.36 -27.18
CA LEU A 711 12.77 -14.62 -28.45
C LEU A 711 12.33 -15.53 -29.60
N LEU A 712 12.92 -16.74 -29.69
CA LEU A 712 12.60 -17.73 -30.72
C LEU A 712 11.16 -18.26 -30.59
N TYR A 713 10.64 -18.36 -29.36
CA TYR A 713 9.26 -18.76 -29.10
C TYR A 713 8.27 -17.71 -29.59
N HIS A 714 8.46 -16.43 -29.26
CA HIS A 714 7.49 -15.37 -29.60
C HIS A 714 7.60 -14.88 -31.04
N ARG A 715 8.77 -14.99 -31.67
CA ARG A 715 9.03 -14.55 -33.05
C ARG A 715 8.52 -13.13 -33.34
N PRO A 716 8.96 -12.12 -32.56
CA PRO A 716 8.58 -10.72 -32.80
C PRO A 716 9.16 -10.21 -34.13
N GLN A 717 8.61 -9.11 -34.64
CA GLN A 717 9.17 -8.44 -35.83
C GLN A 717 10.57 -7.87 -35.56
N PHE A 718 10.77 -7.31 -34.35
CA PHE A 718 12.05 -6.78 -33.89
C PHE A 718 12.46 -7.40 -32.54
N GLY A 719 13.70 -7.88 -32.47
CA GLY A 719 14.38 -8.28 -31.25
C GLY A 719 15.43 -7.25 -30.87
N ILE A 720 15.29 -6.62 -29.70
CA ILE A 720 16.29 -5.68 -29.15
C ILE A 720 17.10 -6.42 -28.10
N LEU A 721 18.37 -6.66 -28.40
CA LEU A 721 19.25 -7.56 -27.66
C LEU A 721 20.33 -6.76 -26.94
N ASP A 722 20.19 -6.56 -25.64
CA ASP A 722 21.12 -5.77 -24.83
C ASP A 722 22.14 -6.67 -24.13
N GLU A 723 23.32 -6.86 -24.72
CA GLU A 723 24.41 -7.71 -24.19
C GLU A 723 23.96 -9.12 -23.74
N CYS A 724 22.92 -9.65 -24.41
CA CYS A 724 22.17 -10.82 -23.95
C CYS A 724 22.92 -12.16 -24.10
N THR A 725 24.11 -12.18 -24.73
CA THR A 725 24.94 -13.37 -24.96
C THR A 725 26.34 -13.26 -24.38
N SER A 726 26.59 -12.27 -23.51
CA SER A 726 27.90 -12.00 -22.89
C SER A 726 28.48 -13.16 -22.05
N ALA A 727 27.64 -14.05 -21.52
CA ALA A 727 28.02 -15.25 -20.77
C ALA A 727 27.86 -16.55 -21.59
N VAL A 728 27.70 -16.43 -22.91
CA VAL A 728 27.55 -17.56 -23.85
C VAL A 728 28.77 -17.66 -24.77
N SER A 729 29.19 -18.90 -25.04
CA SER A 729 30.30 -19.18 -25.97
C SER A 729 29.97 -18.72 -27.40
N THR A 730 31.01 -18.36 -28.17
CA THR A 730 30.88 -17.74 -29.51
C THR A 730 30.20 -18.65 -30.54
N ASP A 731 30.41 -19.96 -30.44
CA ASP A 731 29.78 -21.00 -31.26
C ASP A 731 28.26 -21.02 -31.09
N VAL A 732 27.80 -21.14 -29.84
CA VAL A 732 26.37 -21.15 -29.49
C VAL A 732 25.72 -19.79 -29.76
N GLU A 733 26.43 -18.70 -29.48
CA GLU A 733 25.99 -17.34 -29.84
C GLU A 733 25.69 -17.25 -31.33
N GLY A 734 26.60 -17.73 -32.17
CA GLY A 734 26.42 -17.69 -33.61
C GLY A 734 25.17 -18.45 -34.10
N LEU A 735 24.96 -19.65 -33.58
CA LEU A 735 23.81 -20.49 -33.94
C LEU A 735 22.48 -19.83 -33.56
N MET A 736 22.41 -19.23 -32.37
CA MET A 736 21.21 -18.53 -31.90
C MET A 736 20.84 -17.32 -32.79
N TYR A 737 21.84 -16.51 -33.18
CA TYR A 737 21.61 -15.36 -34.06
C TYR A 737 21.20 -15.80 -35.47
N ALA A 738 21.85 -16.82 -36.02
CA ALA A 738 21.47 -17.40 -37.30
C ALA A 738 20.02 -17.90 -37.29
N LYS A 739 19.62 -18.61 -36.23
CA LYS A 739 18.24 -19.10 -36.08
C LYS A 739 17.23 -17.97 -35.95
N ALA A 740 17.56 -16.91 -35.21
CA ALA A 740 16.68 -15.74 -35.09
C ALA A 740 16.47 -15.05 -36.46
N LYS A 741 17.52 -14.93 -37.29
CA LYS A 741 17.43 -14.41 -38.66
C LYS A 741 16.60 -15.32 -39.57
N GLU A 742 16.78 -16.64 -39.49
CA GLU A 742 15.99 -17.64 -40.23
C GLU A 742 14.49 -17.51 -39.94
N LEU A 743 14.13 -17.22 -38.68
CA LEU A 743 12.75 -16.98 -38.26
C LEU A 743 12.20 -15.59 -38.66
N GLY A 744 12.98 -14.77 -39.38
CA GLY A 744 12.57 -13.45 -39.86
C GLY A 744 12.59 -12.35 -38.80
N ILE A 745 13.29 -12.54 -37.68
CA ILE A 745 13.36 -11.56 -36.60
C ILE A 745 14.42 -10.52 -36.95
N THR A 746 14.04 -9.24 -36.99
CA THR A 746 14.99 -8.13 -37.21
C THR A 746 15.76 -7.86 -35.91
N LEU A 747 17.09 -7.87 -35.97
CA LEU A 747 17.94 -7.83 -34.77
C LEU A 747 18.56 -6.43 -34.61
N ILE A 748 18.27 -5.80 -33.47
CA ILE A 748 18.96 -4.59 -33.01
C ILE A 748 19.77 -4.98 -31.78
N THR A 749 21.07 -5.18 -31.98
CA THR A 749 21.94 -5.78 -30.97
C THR A 749 22.86 -4.75 -30.38
N ILE A 750 22.92 -4.68 -29.06
CA ILE A 750 23.93 -3.91 -28.33
C ILE A 750 24.99 -4.89 -27.85
N SER A 751 26.20 -4.79 -28.40
CA SER A 751 27.31 -5.65 -28.02
C SER A 751 28.63 -5.06 -28.51
N HIS A 752 29.71 -5.47 -27.86
CA HIS A 752 31.08 -5.17 -28.27
C HIS A 752 31.79 -6.36 -28.91
N ARG A 753 31.10 -7.50 -29.04
CA ARG A 753 31.73 -8.76 -29.47
C ARG A 753 31.96 -8.76 -31.00
N PRO A 754 33.21 -8.95 -31.47
CA PRO A 754 33.52 -9.06 -32.90
C PRO A 754 32.79 -10.21 -33.60
N SER A 755 32.52 -11.31 -32.89
CA SER A 755 31.79 -12.49 -33.39
C SER A 755 30.40 -12.19 -33.97
N LEU A 756 29.81 -11.06 -33.61
CA LEU A 756 28.45 -10.66 -34.01
C LEU A 756 28.41 -9.83 -35.30
N PHE A 757 29.55 -9.30 -35.77
CA PHE A 757 29.58 -8.40 -36.94
C PHE A 757 29.01 -9.11 -38.18
N LYS A 758 29.36 -10.37 -38.40
CA LYS A 758 28.84 -11.21 -39.50
C LYS A 758 27.32 -11.37 -39.57
N TYR A 759 26.58 -11.04 -38.51
CA TYR A 759 25.12 -11.17 -38.49
C TYR A 759 24.39 -9.84 -38.74
N HIS A 760 25.11 -8.72 -38.77
CA HIS A 760 24.56 -7.37 -38.89
C HIS A 760 25.11 -6.68 -40.14
N GLU A 761 24.30 -5.82 -40.75
CA GLU A 761 24.64 -5.08 -41.97
C GLU A 761 25.06 -3.64 -41.67
N VAL A 762 24.55 -3.09 -40.57
CA VAL A 762 24.83 -1.70 -40.15
C VAL A 762 25.45 -1.70 -38.78
N LEU A 763 26.52 -0.92 -38.61
CA LEU A 763 27.17 -0.65 -37.35
C LEU A 763 26.87 0.78 -36.91
N LEU A 764 26.16 0.94 -35.80
CA LEU A 764 26.06 2.21 -35.10
C LEU A 764 27.16 2.29 -34.03
N ARG A 765 28.15 3.14 -34.24
CA ARG A 765 29.26 3.38 -33.31
C ARG A 765 28.98 4.65 -32.51
N LEU A 766 28.86 4.51 -31.19
CA LEU A 766 28.80 5.64 -30.27
C LEU A 766 30.23 5.98 -29.82
N THR A 767 30.78 7.10 -30.27
CA THR A 767 32.19 7.47 -30.00
C THR A 767 32.39 7.96 -28.57
N GLY A 768 31.35 8.55 -27.97
CA GLY A 768 31.35 9.06 -26.60
C GLY A 768 32.00 10.43 -26.42
N GLU A 769 32.66 10.95 -27.46
CA GLU A 769 33.10 12.34 -27.49
C GLU A 769 31.90 13.27 -27.71
N ASN A 770 31.53 14.04 -26.69
CA ASN A 770 30.45 15.03 -26.74
C ASN A 770 29.08 14.49 -27.23
N GLY A 771 28.82 13.18 -27.10
CA GLY A 771 27.59 12.52 -27.55
C GLY A 771 27.50 12.27 -29.06
N ALA A 772 28.64 12.27 -29.77
CA ALA A 772 28.72 11.95 -31.19
C ALA A 772 28.50 10.45 -31.48
N TRP A 773 28.01 10.18 -32.69
CA TRP A 773 27.72 8.85 -33.20
C TRP A 773 27.97 8.78 -34.71
N GLU A 774 28.33 7.60 -35.18
CA GLU A 774 28.67 7.30 -36.57
C GLU A 774 27.94 6.03 -37.01
N THR A 775 27.59 5.94 -38.29
CA THR A 775 26.95 4.76 -38.88
C THR A 775 27.77 4.26 -40.05
N ASP A 776 28.24 3.02 -39.96
CA ASP A 776 28.99 2.35 -41.01
C ASP A 776 28.19 1.16 -41.56
N PHE A 777 28.42 0.80 -42.82
CA PHE A 777 27.95 -0.46 -43.39
C PHE A 777 29.02 -1.54 -43.20
N ILE A 778 28.61 -2.69 -42.65
CA ILE A 778 29.45 -3.85 -42.42
C ILE A 778 29.61 -4.57 -43.76
N GLY A 779 30.63 -4.18 -44.52
CA GLY A 779 30.98 -4.78 -45.81
C GLY A 779 31.46 -3.75 -46.85
N ALA A 780 32.76 -3.41 -46.82
CA ALA A 780 33.55 -3.04 -48.01
C ALA A 780 35.06 -2.85 -47.72
N GLU A 781 35.46 -2.26 -46.58
CA GLU A 781 36.90 -2.02 -46.28
C GLU A 781 37.24 -2.14 -44.78
N THR A 782 36.26 -2.02 -43.89
CA THR A 782 36.46 -1.95 -42.44
C THR A 782 36.69 -3.31 -41.76
N GLU A 783 36.20 -4.41 -42.35
CA GLU A 783 36.50 -5.78 -41.87
C GLU A 783 37.98 -6.12 -42.09
N GLN A 784 38.59 -5.68 -43.20
CA GLN A 784 40.02 -5.86 -43.43
C GLN A 784 40.83 -5.06 -42.43
N LEU A 785 40.56 -3.76 -42.26
CA LEU A 785 41.32 -2.92 -41.33
C LEU A 785 41.21 -3.38 -39.87
N SER A 786 40.03 -3.82 -39.41
CA SER A 786 39.84 -4.32 -38.03
C SER A 786 40.44 -5.70 -37.82
N MET A 787 40.28 -6.63 -38.76
CA MET A 787 40.89 -7.95 -38.64
C MET A 787 42.40 -7.91 -38.86
N GLU A 788 42.90 -7.03 -39.74
CA GLU A 788 44.33 -6.77 -39.91
C GLU A 788 44.93 -6.17 -38.62
N HIS A 789 44.23 -5.24 -37.95
CA HIS A 789 44.69 -4.75 -36.65
C HIS A 789 44.70 -5.85 -35.59
N GLU A 790 43.68 -6.72 -35.57
CA GLU A 790 43.62 -7.83 -34.61
C GLU A 790 44.67 -8.91 -34.92
N ILE A 791 44.95 -9.17 -36.20
CA ILE A 791 46.06 -10.03 -36.66
C ILE A 791 47.39 -9.42 -36.25
N GLU A 792 47.62 -8.13 -36.47
CA GLU A 792 48.85 -7.42 -36.11
C GLU A 792 49.09 -7.43 -34.58
N ASP A 793 48.03 -7.25 -33.79
CA ASP A 793 48.08 -7.36 -32.33
C ASP A 793 48.36 -8.80 -31.86
N LEU A 794 47.79 -9.80 -32.53
CA LEU A 794 48.06 -11.22 -32.23
C LEU A 794 49.47 -11.63 -32.64
N GLU A 795 49.98 -11.13 -33.76
CA GLU A 795 51.36 -11.33 -34.21
C GLU A 795 52.37 -10.69 -33.24
N LYS A 796 52.09 -9.45 -32.76
CA LYS A 796 52.88 -8.84 -31.67
C LYS A 796 52.89 -9.70 -30.42
N LYS A 797 51.72 -10.18 -29.98
CA LYS A 797 51.63 -11.07 -28.82
C LYS A 797 52.35 -12.39 -29.04
N MET A 798 52.30 -12.97 -30.24
CA MET A 798 53.07 -14.16 -30.60
C MET A 798 54.58 -13.92 -30.58
N ALA A 799 55.06 -12.75 -30.99
CA ALA A 799 56.46 -12.38 -30.90
C ALA A 799 56.96 -12.30 -29.43
N GLU A 800 56.08 -11.92 -28.49
CA GLU A 800 56.39 -11.87 -27.05
C GLU A 800 56.38 -13.26 -26.36
N VAL A 801 55.80 -14.29 -27.00
CA VAL A 801 55.69 -15.64 -26.40
C VAL A 801 57.05 -16.26 -26.09
N GLU A 802 58.08 -16.04 -26.92
CA GLU A 802 59.43 -16.53 -26.62
C GLU A 802 60.01 -15.88 -25.35
N GLY A 803 59.78 -14.58 -25.16
CA GLY A 803 60.16 -13.86 -23.95
C GLY A 803 59.46 -14.41 -22.71
N TRP A 804 58.16 -14.71 -22.80
CA TRP A 804 57.41 -15.32 -21.71
C TRP A 804 57.86 -16.76 -21.41
N LYS A 805 58.18 -17.56 -22.43
CA LYS A 805 58.75 -18.90 -22.24
C LYS A 805 60.10 -18.87 -21.53
N ASN A 806 60.99 -17.94 -21.91
CA ASN A 806 62.26 -17.73 -21.24
C ASN A 806 62.05 -17.30 -19.78
N ARG A 807 61.10 -16.38 -19.53
CA ARG A 807 60.76 -15.94 -18.18
C ARG A 807 60.18 -17.07 -17.31
N ILE A 808 59.35 -17.94 -17.87
CA ILE A 808 58.86 -19.15 -17.18
C ILE A 808 60.04 -20.07 -16.82
N GLY A 809 61.01 -20.24 -17.72
CA GLY A 809 62.22 -21.01 -17.47
C GLY A 809 63.10 -20.43 -16.35
N GLU A 810 63.24 -19.10 -16.29
CA GLU A 810 63.91 -18.41 -15.17
C GLU A 810 63.17 -18.61 -13.86
N ILE A 811 61.85 -18.42 -13.84
CA ILE A 811 61.01 -18.60 -12.65
C ILE A 811 61.07 -20.06 -12.16
N GLN A 812 61.07 -21.04 -13.06
CA GLN A 812 61.23 -22.45 -12.71
C GLN A 812 62.61 -22.75 -12.11
N LYS A 813 63.67 -22.10 -12.61
CA LYS A 813 65.00 -22.17 -12.00
C LYS A 813 65.00 -21.54 -10.61
N GLU A 814 64.46 -20.33 -10.43
CA GLU A 814 64.33 -19.67 -9.12
C GLU A 814 63.54 -20.52 -8.10
N LEU A 815 62.41 -21.10 -8.52
CA LEU A 815 61.61 -22.00 -7.69
C LEU A 815 62.33 -23.30 -7.34
N SER A 816 63.19 -23.81 -8.22
CA SER A 816 63.99 -25.01 -7.95
C SER A 816 65.08 -24.78 -6.90
N PHE A 817 65.58 -23.56 -6.77
CA PHE A 817 66.53 -23.17 -5.71
C PHE A 817 65.86 -22.94 -4.34
N SER A 818 64.55 -22.68 -4.31
CA SER A 818 63.79 -22.50 -3.06
C SER A 818 63.33 -23.82 -2.39
N LYS A 819 63.70 -24.98 -2.96
CA LYS A 819 63.27 -26.32 -2.49
C LYS A 819 64.37 -27.13 -1.77
N LYS A 820 65.42 -26.49 -1.26
CA LYS A 820 66.40 -27.14 -0.37
C LYS A 820 66.18 -26.76 1.08
#